data_AF-A0A370HE25-F1
#
_entry.id   AF-A0A370HE25-F1
#
_cell.length_a   1.000
_cell.length_b   1.000
_cell.length_c   1.000
_cell.angle_alpha   90.00
_cell.angle_beta   90.00
_cell.angle_gamma   90.00
#
_symmetry.space_group_name_H-M   'P 1'
#
loop_
_entity.id
_entity.type
_entity.pdbx_description
1 polymer ?
#
loop_
_entity_poly.entity_id
_entity_poly.type
_entity_poly.pdbx_seq_one_letter_code
_entity_poly.pdbx_strand_id
1 'polypeptide(L)'
;MTTRECCHSDIKLVARPSSLCGRDRLSVAGVTVEIMTTHLTHWGAFEAAGDGERLTEVRPWRGDPEPMPLIENVASAQHHPTRIDRPHVRQGWLEHGPGAPRRGEEPFVPVSWEKALELLSGELRRVYGEYGAGSVYAGSYGWASAGRFHHAQSQVHRFLNCLGGYVRHVNSYSLGTSTVLMPYVLCDLYWLLGHGTAKSVLAEHSDLVVAFGGLSPKNAAVSPGGVSRHNARTWMAQASERGCRFVTVAPLRDDTPAEAQAEWIAPRPNTDAALMLALAQVLDSEGLADNDFLDRYTVGFDRFARYLRGEADGVVKDPAWAETITGVPADRIRALAREMAGRRTFITVSWSLQRARHGEQPLWLGVVLAAMLGQIGLPGGGFGHGYGSAANVGEPTRQLRVPHLPQGENGVDAFIPVARIADMLLNPGAPYRYNGQELEYPDIRLVYWAGGNPFHHHQNLARLREAFARPDTVVVHDAFWTGTTRHADIVLPATMTIERDDFGAGDNDRMFFPMRALTRPHGEARDDYAIFADLSERLGIGKEFTEGRTTEEWLRHLYDRWRAELGERGEGIPEFDEFWAGDGLELPVSEPAQVAFADFRADPQAHPLTTPTGRIEIFSETIDGYGYADCPGHPVWLEPEDWLGSPEAARFPIQLVANQPRSKLHSQLDVGAHSRSTKVAGREPVRLHPDDAAARGVHDGEIVRLFNDRGSCLAGLVVDEAVRPGVAQLSTGAWYDPDPADPSFCRHGNPNVLTADRPSSTLSQGCTGQLTLVEIEAYRDAPPDLSVLHPPATAESARG
;
A
#
# COMPACT_ATOMS: atom_id res chain seq x y z
N MET A 1 42.82 -61.25 51.79
CA MET A 1 43.68 -61.77 50.71
C MET A 1 42.80 -61.82 49.46
N THR A 2 43.11 -61.20 48.32
CA THR A 2 44.31 -60.41 47.94
C THR A 2 44.01 -59.59 46.66
N THR A 3 44.43 -58.31 46.59
CA THR A 3 45.04 -57.54 45.44
C THR A 3 44.67 -57.84 43.97
N ARG A 4 44.77 -56.97 42.93
CA ARG A 4 45.12 -55.55 42.58
C ARG A 4 44.96 -55.47 41.02
N GLU A 5 44.90 -54.38 40.24
CA GLU A 5 44.71 -52.91 40.33
C GLU A 5 44.31 -52.42 38.89
N CYS A 6 43.34 -51.52 38.71
CA CYS A 6 43.47 -50.06 38.55
C CYS A 6 44.29 -49.53 37.34
N CYS A 7 43.62 -48.82 36.42
CA CYS A 7 44.17 -47.74 35.58
C CYS A 7 43.06 -46.77 35.14
N HIS A 8 43.41 -45.49 34.95
CA HIS A 8 42.57 -44.41 34.40
C HIS A 8 43.31 -43.73 33.25
N SER A 9 42.58 -43.07 32.35
CA SER A 9 43.08 -41.91 31.61
C SER A 9 41.91 -41.02 31.18
N ASP A 10 41.87 -39.79 31.68
CA ASP A 10 40.87 -38.78 31.29
C ASP A 10 41.16 -38.19 29.90
N ILE A 11 40.10 -37.84 29.15
CA ILE A 11 40.17 -36.86 28.07
C ILE A 11 39.14 -35.78 28.34
N LYS A 12 39.59 -34.61 28.79
CA LYS A 12 38.76 -33.41 28.93
C LYS A 12 38.67 -32.70 27.57
N LEU A 13 37.49 -32.71 26.96
CA LEU A 13 37.18 -31.85 25.81
C LEU A 13 37.00 -30.41 26.28
N VAL A 14 37.97 -29.55 25.93
CA VAL A 14 37.89 -28.11 26.15
C VAL A 14 37.22 -27.48 24.93
N ALA A 15 35.99 -26.99 25.11
CA ALA A 15 35.33 -26.19 24.08
C ALA A 15 35.99 -24.80 23.98
N ARG A 16 36.23 -24.35 22.75
CA ARG A 16 36.49 -22.94 22.41
C ARG A 16 35.41 -22.49 21.42
N PRO A 17 34.92 -21.24 21.48
CA PRO A 17 34.01 -20.70 20.49
C PRO A 17 34.77 -20.38 19.19
N SER A 18 34.16 -20.65 18.03
CA SER A 18 34.68 -20.26 16.72
C SER A 18 33.56 -20.14 15.69
N SER A 19 33.47 -18.97 15.07
CA SER A 19 32.74 -18.63 13.83
C SER A 19 31.27 -19.08 13.68
N LEU A 20 30.38 -18.08 13.66
CA LEU A 20 29.08 -18.20 12.98
C LEU A 20 29.27 -18.52 11.49
N CYS A 21 28.30 -19.24 10.91
CA CYS A 21 28.19 -19.76 9.53
C CYS A 21 28.58 -21.24 9.35
N GLY A 22 27.64 -22.14 9.66
CA GLY A 22 27.81 -23.58 9.38
C GLY A 22 26.94 -24.52 10.22
N ARG A 23 25.61 -24.44 10.07
CA ARG A 23 24.56 -25.38 10.50
C ARG A 23 23.30 -25.10 9.66
N ASP A 24 22.42 -26.05 9.33
CA ASP A 24 22.37 -27.47 9.70
C ASP A 24 22.26 -28.39 8.45
N ARG A 25 22.89 -29.56 8.50
CA ARG A 25 22.69 -30.66 7.53
C ARG A 25 22.51 -31.98 8.27
N LEU A 26 21.25 -32.43 8.39
CA LEU A 26 20.92 -33.73 8.97
C LEU A 26 21.15 -34.86 7.95
N SER A 27 22.41 -35.29 7.86
CA SER A 27 22.81 -36.45 7.06
C SER A 27 22.39 -37.76 7.74
N VAL A 28 21.23 -38.29 7.36
CA VAL A 28 20.78 -39.64 7.76
C VAL A 28 20.81 -40.57 6.54
N ALA A 29 21.54 -41.68 6.65
CA ALA A 29 21.63 -42.74 5.62
C ALA A 29 22.01 -42.27 4.18
N GLY A 30 22.70 -41.14 4.04
CA GLY A 30 23.11 -40.60 2.73
C GLY A 30 22.07 -39.76 2.01
N VAL A 31 20.89 -39.55 2.61
CA VAL A 31 19.92 -38.54 2.14
C VAL A 31 20.26 -37.20 2.81
N THR A 32 20.45 -36.17 2.00
CA THR A 32 20.54 -34.79 2.51
C THR A 32 19.12 -34.25 2.59
N VAL A 33 18.59 -34.08 3.80
CA VAL A 33 17.32 -33.38 4.02
C VAL A 33 17.64 -31.90 4.18
N GLU A 34 17.21 -31.08 3.21
CA GLU A 34 17.25 -29.63 3.37
C GLU A 34 16.12 -29.22 4.34
N ILE A 35 16.45 -28.41 5.34
CA ILE A 35 15.50 -28.03 6.40
C ILE A 35 14.70 -26.83 5.92
N MET A 36 13.46 -27.08 5.51
CA MET A 36 12.49 -26.04 5.18
C MET A 36 12.28 -25.13 6.39
N THR A 37 12.59 -23.85 6.23
CA THR A 37 12.49 -22.82 7.27
C THR A 37 11.32 -21.90 6.95
N THR A 38 10.48 -21.63 7.94
CA THR A 38 9.33 -20.71 7.83
C THR A 38 9.80 -19.26 7.82
N HIS A 39 9.24 -18.43 6.94
CA HIS A 39 9.56 -17.00 6.75
C HIS A 39 8.32 -16.23 6.26
N LEU A 40 8.35 -14.89 6.25
CA LEU A 40 7.17 -14.05 6.03
C LEU A 40 7.38 -12.95 4.98
N THR A 41 6.33 -12.67 4.23
CA THR A 41 6.21 -11.50 3.34
C THR A 41 4.84 -10.83 3.49
N HIS A 42 4.67 -9.64 2.91
CA HIS A 42 3.39 -8.90 2.86
C HIS A 42 2.21 -9.66 2.24
N TRP A 43 2.47 -10.68 1.43
CA TRP A 43 1.47 -11.36 0.61
C TRP A 43 1.47 -12.89 0.82
N GLY A 44 2.08 -13.34 1.91
CA GLY A 44 2.09 -14.74 2.34
C GLY A 44 3.28 -15.09 3.24
N ALA A 45 3.02 -15.93 4.24
CA ALA A 45 4.02 -16.77 4.88
C ALA A 45 4.45 -17.88 3.92
N PHE A 46 5.72 -18.27 3.97
CA PHE A 46 6.28 -19.29 3.09
C PHE A 46 7.25 -20.21 3.84
N GLU A 47 7.45 -21.40 3.29
CA GLU A 47 8.50 -22.32 3.69
C GLU A 47 9.55 -22.35 2.57
N ALA A 48 10.83 -22.27 2.92
CA ALA A 48 11.91 -22.31 1.93
C ALA A 48 13.14 -23.09 2.41
N ALA A 49 13.87 -23.65 1.45
CA ALA A 49 15.18 -24.24 1.62
C ALA A 49 16.21 -23.49 0.76
N GLY A 50 17.49 -23.68 1.10
CA GLY A 50 18.61 -23.12 0.38
C GLY A 50 19.94 -23.75 0.80
N ASP A 51 20.98 -23.52 0.00
CA ASP A 51 22.35 -23.96 0.28
C ASP A 51 23.17 -22.94 1.11
N GLY A 52 22.53 -21.83 1.51
CA GLY A 52 23.14 -20.66 2.16
C GLY A 52 23.57 -19.56 1.19
N GLU A 53 23.63 -19.86 -0.11
CA GLU A 53 23.92 -18.91 -1.19
C GLU A 53 22.64 -18.53 -1.94
N ARG A 54 21.76 -19.51 -2.17
CA ARG A 54 20.56 -19.42 -3.00
C ARG A 54 19.39 -20.14 -2.35
N LEU A 55 18.17 -19.71 -2.65
CA LEU A 55 16.98 -20.53 -2.39
C LEU A 55 16.87 -21.67 -3.42
N THR A 56 16.69 -22.90 -2.93
CA THR A 56 16.55 -24.14 -3.72
C THR A 56 15.07 -24.52 -3.90
N GLU A 57 14.27 -24.37 -2.85
CA GLU A 57 12.82 -24.57 -2.85
C GLU A 57 12.14 -23.38 -2.15
N VAL A 58 11.01 -22.91 -2.70
CA VAL A 58 10.09 -21.97 -2.05
C VAL A 58 8.67 -22.47 -2.29
N ARG A 59 7.89 -22.61 -1.21
CA ARG A 59 6.48 -23.03 -1.26
C ARG A 59 5.64 -22.23 -0.26
N PRO A 60 4.30 -22.19 -0.40
CA PRO A 60 3.45 -21.50 0.58
C PRO A 60 3.57 -22.15 1.96
N TRP A 61 3.38 -21.38 3.02
CA TRP A 61 3.34 -21.93 4.37
C TRP A 61 2.15 -22.89 4.53
N ARG A 62 2.40 -24.07 5.08
CA ARG A 62 1.44 -25.18 5.19
C ARG A 62 0.15 -24.88 5.98
N GLY A 63 0.10 -23.75 6.68
CA GLY A 63 -1.06 -23.28 7.44
C GLY A 63 -1.98 -22.30 6.69
N ASP A 64 -1.60 -21.86 5.49
CA ASP A 64 -2.42 -20.97 4.65
C ASP A 64 -3.41 -21.80 3.79
N PRO A 65 -4.74 -21.63 3.93
CA PRO A 65 -5.71 -22.40 3.15
C PRO A 65 -5.96 -21.80 1.74
N GLU A 66 -5.49 -20.59 1.46
CA GLU A 66 -5.74 -19.87 0.20
C GLU A 66 -4.46 -19.27 -0.42
N PRO A 67 -3.37 -20.05 -0.53
CA PRO A 67 -2.03 -19.53 -0.81
C PRO A 67 -1.91 -18.79 -2.15
N MET A 68 -1.12 -17.71 -2.13
CA MET A 68 -1.02 -16.75 -3.22
C MET A 68 0.31 -16.88 -3.98
N PRO A 69 0.31 -17.00 -5.33
CA PRO A 69 1.51 -17.23 -6.15
C PRO A 69 2.63 -16.16 -6.08
N LEU A 70 2.44 -15.06 -5.35
CA LEU A 70 3.46 -14.00 -5.25
C LEU A 70 4.78 -14.52 -4.63
N ILE A 71 4.76 -15.64 -3.89
CA ILE A 71 5.94 -16.39 -3.40
C ILE A 71 6.95 -16.71 -4.51
N GLU A 72 6.48 -17.01 -5.72
CA GLU A 72 7.29 -17.45 -6.87
C GLU A 72 8.28 -16.36 -7.33
N ASN A 73 8.02 -15.09 -6.99
CA ASN A 73 8.88 -13.97 -7.31
C ASN A 73 10.17 -13.91 -6.47
N VAL A 74 10.23 -14.54 -5.28
CA VAL A 74 11.33 -14.32 -4.32
C VAL A 74 12.65 -14.93 -4.79
N ALA A 75 12.68 -16.25 -5.01
CA ALA A 75 13.89 -16.95 -5.45
C ALA A 75 14.38 -16.48 -6.83
N SER A 76 13.43 -16.15 -7.72
CA SER A 76 13.73 -15.64 -9.07
C SER A 76 14.29 -14.21 -9.06
N ALA A 77 13.86 -13.36 -8.13
CA ALA A 77 14.41 -12.00 -7.99
C ALA A 77 15.75 -11.95 -7.22
N GLN A 78 16.04 -12.91 -6.33
CA GLN A 78 17.22 -12.93 -5.45
C GLN A 78 18.55 -12.64 -6.19
N HIS A 79 18.72 -13.21 -7.40
CA HIS A 79 19.92 -13.05 -8.22
C HIS A 79 19.63 -12.39 -9.58
N HIS A 80 18.55 -11.62 -9.71
CA HIS A 80 18.28 -10.89 -10.94
C HIS A 80 19.38 -9.84 -11.18
N PRO A 81 19.84 -9.59 -12.44
CA PRO A 81 20.92 -8.63 -12.72
C PRO A 81 20.67 -7.19 -12.27
N THR A 82 19.45 -6.85 -11.83
CA THR A 82 19.11 -5.52 -11.29
C THR A 82 19.31 -5.42 -9.78
N ARG A 83 19.75 -6.47 -9.07
CA ARG A 83 20.24 -6.34 -7.70
C ARG A 83 21.39 -5.33 -7.65
N ILE A 84 21.47 -4.55 -6.57
CA ILE A 84 22.58 -3.62 -6.34
C ILE A 84 23.65 -4.37 -5.55
N ASP A 85 24.86 -4.48 -6.11
CA ASP A 85 25.95 -5.30 -5.56
C ASP A 85 26.84 -4.54 -4.57
N ARG A 86 27.00 -3.22 -4.74
CA ARG A 86 27.82 -2.35 -3.88
C ARG A 86 27.32 -0.89 -3.93
N PRO A 87 27.79 0.01 -3.05
CA PRO A 87 27.43 1.42 -3.10
C PRO A 87 27.77 2.09 -4.44
N HIS A 88 26.89 2.97 -4.90
CA HIS A 88 27.04 3.71 -6.16
C HIS A 88 26.73 5.19 -5.94
N VAL A 89 27.48 6.06 -6.63
CA VAL A 89 27.26 7.52 -6.62
C VAL A 89 27.09 8.01 -8.06
N ARG A 90 26.10 8.88 -8.33
CA ARG A 90 25.89 9.48 -9.65
C ARG A 90 27.11 10.30 -10.06
N GLN A 91 27.55 10.17 -11.31
CA GLN A 91 28.79 10.76 -11.79
C GLN A 91 28.86 12.29 -11.56
N GLY A 92 27.84 13.07 -11.96
CA GLY A 92 27.85 14.53 -11.78
C GLY A 92 27.89 14.97 -10.32
N TRP A 93 27.24 14.24 -9.40
CA TRP A 93 27.32 14.53 -7.96
C TRP A 93 28.71 14.19 -7.40
N LEU A 94 29.34 13.10 -7.86
CA LEU A 94 30.71 12.75 -7.44
C LEU A 94 31.77 13.73 -7.96
N GLU A 95 31.58 14.29 -9.16
CA GLU A 95 32.52 15.21 -9.81
C GLU A 95 32.30 16.68 -9.45
N HIS A 96 31.08 17.09 -9.07
CA HIS A 96 30.72 18.50 -8.85
C HIS A 96 30.05 18.78 -7.49
N GLY A 97 29.67 17.75 -6.73
CA GLY A 97 29.06 17.87 -5.41
C GLY A 97 27.53 18.06 -5.42
N PRO A 98 26.96 18.43 -4.25
CA PRO A 98 25.53 18.68 -4.10
C PRO A 98 25.00 19.75 -5.05
N GLY A 99 23.78 19.55 -5.56
CA GLY A 99 23.14 20.42 -6.54
C GLY A 99 23.60 20.22 -8.00
N ALA A 100 24.47 19.23 -8.27
CA ALA A 100 24.84 18.88 -9.64
C ALA A 100 23.59 18.54 -10.50
N PRO A 101 23.44 19.12 -11.71
CA PRO A 101 22.24 18.94 -12.54
C PRO A 101 22.14 17.52 -13.13
N ARG A 102 21.10 17.25 -13.95
CA ARG A 102 20.94 16.02 -14.76
C ARG A 102 20.75 14.70 -13.97
N ARG A 103 20.23 14.79 -12.74
CA ARG A 103 19.79 13.64 -11.93
C ARG A 103 18.82 12.75 -12.75
N GLY A 104 19.16 11.49 -12.94
CA GLY A 104 18.40 10.56 -13.79
C GLY A 104 18.74 10.58 -15.29
N GLU A 105 19.85 11.19 -15.72
CA GLU A 105 20.40 11.05 -17.09
C GLU A 105 21.81 10.44 -17.13
N GLU A 106 22.51 10.44 -15.99
CA GLU A 106 23.94 10.20 -15.93
C GLU A 106 24.31 8.78 -15.50
N PRO A 107 25.50 8.29 -15.89
CA PRO A 107 26.06 7.06 -15.34
C PRO A 107 26.26 7.11 -13.82
N PHE A 108 26.30 5.92 -13.22
CA PHE A 108 26.75 5.76 -11.84
C PHE A 108 28.22 5.33 -11.78
N VAL A 109 28.89 5.69 -10.68
CA VAL A 109 30.25 5.29 -10.35
C VAL A 109 30.17 4.32 -9.16
N PRO A 110 30.63 3.06 -9.28
CA PRO A 110 30.75 2.16 -8.14
C PRO A 110 31.81 2.71 -7.17
N VAL A 111 31.52 2.69 -5.87
CA VAL A 111 32.44 3.16 -4.82
C VAL A 111 32.49 2.17 -3.64
N SER A 112 33.53 2.26 -2.82
CA SER A 112 33.59 1.49 -1.57
C SER A 112 32.58 2.03 -0.55
N TRP A 113 32.14 1.17 0.37
CA TRP A 113 31.37 1.58 1.55
C TRP A 113 32.03 2.73 2.33
N GLU A 114 33.35 2.68 2.54
CA GLU A 114 34.07 3.77 3.21
C GLU A 114 33.88 5.12 2.51
N LYS A 115 33.94 5.15 1.17
CA LYS A 115 33.77 6.38 0.41
C LYS A 115 32.31 6.86 0.37
N ALA A 116 31.36 5.96 0.22
CA ALA A 116 29.93 6.30 0.29
C ALA A 116 29.56 6.91 1.65
N LEU A 117 30.04 6.30 2.74
CA LEU A 117 29.79 6.76 4.12
C LEU A 117 30.55 8.05 4.46
N GLU A 118 31.74 8.28 3.89
CA GLU A 118 32.45 9.57 3.96
C GLU A 118 31.61 10.68 3.31
N LEU A 119 31.22 10.49 2.04
CA LEU A 119 30.45 11.46 1.26
C LEU A 119 29.09 11.77 1.91
N LEU A 120 28.33 10.75 2.29
CA LEU A 120 27.00 10.91 2.87
C LEU A 120 27.04 11.51 4.28
N SER A 121 27.99 11.11 5.15
CA SER A 121 28.14 11.78 6.45
C SER A 121 28.63 13.23 6.29
N GLY A 122 29.44 13.52 5.26
CA GLY A 122 29.81 14.89 4.89
C GLY A 122 28.59 15.74 4.56
N GLU A 123 27.76 15.25 3.64
CA GLU A 123 26.55 15.95 3.20
C GLU A 123 25.51 16.11 4.31
N LEU A 124 25.29 15.08 5.14
CA LEU A 124 24.38 15.20 6.29
C LEU A 124 24.85 16.28 7.29
N ARG A 125 26.16 16.37 7.58
CA ARG A 125 26.70 17.48 8.40
C ARG A 125 26.51 18.84 7.74
N ARG A 126 26.66 18.93 6.41
CA ARG A 126 26.42 20.17 5.66
C ARG A 126 24.96 20.59 5.78
N VAL A 127 24.02 19.71 5.44
CA VAL A 127 22.59 20.06 5.37
C VAL A 127 22.02 20.39 6.76
N TYR A 128 22.29 19.58 7.78
CA TYR A 128 21.87 19.88 9.16
C TYR A 128 22.59 21.10 9.76
N GLY A 129 23.81 21.43 9.31
CA GLY A 129 24.59 22.57 9.81
C GLY A 129 24.30 23.91 9.12
N GLU A 130 23.99 23.90 7.82
CA GLU A 130 23.77 25.11 7.00
C GLU A 130 22.30 25.51 6.90
N TYR A 131 21.37 24.53 6.87
CA TYR A 131 19.93 24.77 6.68
C TYR A 131 19.05 24.16 7.77
N GLY A 132 19.56 23.19 8.53
CA GLY A 132 18.86 22.55 9.64
C GLY A 132 17.85 21.47 9.23
N ALA A 133 17.30 20.79 10.24
CA ALA A 133 16.43 19.61 10.08
C ALA A 133 15.18 19.86 9.21
N GLY A 134 14.64 21.08 9.20
CA GLY A 134 13.51 21.49 8.36
C GLY A 134 13.77 21.49 6.86
N SER A 135 15.03 21.29 6.42
CA SER A 135 15.42 21.16 5.02
C SER A 135 15.59 19.70 4.54
N VAL A 136 15.42 18.72 5.44
CA VAL A 136 15.51 17.30 5.13
C VAL A 136 14.11 16.73 4.99
N TYR A 137 13.74 16.24 3.80
CA TYR A 137 12.52 15.43 3.64
C TYR A 137 12.86 13.95 3.70
N ALA A 138 12.28 13.27 4.67
CA ALA A 138 12.45 11.82 4.83
C ALA A 138 11.15 11.11 5.22
N GLY A 139 10.02 11.62 4.73
CA GLY A 139 8.74 10.91 4.83
C GLY A 139 8.79 9.50 4.23
N SER A 140 9.70 9.23 3.28
CA SER A 140 10.14 7.88 2.88
C SER A 140 9.02 6.86 2.57
N TYR A 141 7.85 7.32 2.12
CA TYR A 141 6.66 6.47 2.00
C TYR A 141 6.88 5.27 1.07
N GLY A 142 6.35 4.13 1.50
CA GLY A 142 6.48 2.85 0.81
C GLY A 142 5.94 1.71 1.67
N TRP A 143 6.15 0.48 1.20
CA TRP A 143 5.75 -0.74 1.92
C TRP A 143 6.93 -1.45 2.61
N ALA A 144 8.17 -1.08 2.30
CA ALA A 144 9.39 -1.72 2.78
C ALA A 144 9.36 -3.24 2.57
N SER A 145 9.40 -4.02 3.65
CA SER A 145 9.23 -5.48 3.64
C SER A 145 8.68 -5.92 5.00
N ALA A 146 8.21 -7.18 5.09
CA ALA A 146 7.90 -7.79 6.38
C ALA A 146 9.17 -7.89 7.27
N GLY A 147 8.95 -7.94 8.58
CA GLY A 147 9.97 -7.70 9.62
C GLY A 147 9.55 -6.52 10.50
N ARG A 148 9.99 -6.50 11.76
CA ARG A 148 9.62 -5.46 12.74
C ARG A 148 10.83 -4.75 13.37
N PHE A 149 12.03 -5.31 13.24
CA PHE A 149 13.28 -4.61 13.51
C PHE A 149 13.82 -3.91 12.25
N HIS A 150 14.04 -4.64 11.15
CA HIS A 150 14.53 -4.09 9.88
C HIS A 150 13.41 -3.50 9.00
N HIS A 151 12.40 -2.89 9.62
CA HIS A 151 11.41 -2.08 8.92
C HIS A 151 12.07 -0.75 8.48
N ALA A 152 12.40 -0.63 7.19
CA ALA A 152 13.27 0.42 6.65
C ALA A 152 12.85 1.86 7.04
N GLN A 153 11.56 2.19 7.03
CA GLN A 153 11.07 3.51 7.51
C GLN A 153 11.34 3.71 9.01
N SER A 154 11.17 2.69 9.86
CA SER A 154 11.50 2.81 11.29
C SER A 154 12.99 3.07 11.51
N GLN A 155 13.84 2.50 10.66
CA GLN A 155 15.29 2.70 10.71
C GLN A 155 15.67 4.13 10.25
N VAL A 156 15.14 4.60 9.12
CA VAL A 156 15.27 6.01 8.65
C VAL A 156 14.80 6.99 9.72
N HIS A 157 13.60 6.80 10.26
CA HIS A 157 13.02 7.72 11.22
C HIS A 157 13.85 7.78 12.51
N ARG A 158 14.29 6.63 13.04
CA ARG A 158 15.17 6.60 14.23
C ARG A 158 16.49 7.33 13.96
N PHE A 159 17.13 7.06 12.83
CA PHE A 159 18.40 7.68 12.45
C PHE A 159 18.29 9.22 12.36
N LEU A 160 17.28 9.73 11.66
CA LEU A 160 17.13 11.18 11.45
C LEU A 160 16.59 11.90 12.69
N ASN A 161 15.80 11.23 13.53
CA ASN A 161 15.42 11.74 14.85
C ASN A 161 16.66 11.93 15.74
N CYS A 162 17.63 11.00 15.72
CA CYS A 162 18.91 11.17 16.41
C CYS A 162 19.78 12.32 15.85
N LEU A 163 19.50 12.84 14.64
CA LEU A 163 20.13 14.04 14.06
C LEU A 163 19.34 15.33 14.30
N GLY A 164 18.19 15.28 14.98
CA GLY A 164 17.34 16.43 15.29
C GLY A 164 16.03 16.52 14.49
N GLY A 165 15.68 15.50 13.72
CA GLY A 165 14.39 15.40 13.03
C GLY A 165 14.46 15.65 11.51
N TYR A 166 13.29 15.70 10.87
CA TYR A 166 13.12 15.82 9.42
C TYR A 166 11.67 16.20 9.07
N VAL A 167 11.45 16.85 7.92
CA VAL A 167 10.11 17.06 7.34
C VAL A 167 9.49 15.71 6.97
N ARG A 168 8.41 15.38 7.68
CA ARG A 168 7.65 14.13 7.53
C ARG A 168 6.49 14.28 6.55
N HIS A 169 5.74 13.20 6.32
CA HIS A 169 4.42 13.28 5.70
C HIS A 169 3.30 13.00 6.71
N VAL A 170 2.06 13.22 6.26
CA VAL A 170 0.83 12.71 6.88
C VAL A 170 0.03 11.88 5.85
N ASN A 171 -0.95 11.12 6.33
CA ASN A 171 -1.80 10.20 5.55
C ASN A 171 -1.01 9.14 4.75
N SER A 172 -1.60 8.54 3.70
CA SER A 172 -0.95 7.53 2.85
C SER A 172 -1.53 7.53 1.42
N TYR A 173 -0.85 6.92 0.45
CA TYR A 173 -1.42 6.71 -0.90
C TYR A 173 -2.53 5.64 -0.95
N SER A 174 -2.76 4.91 0.15
CA SER A 174 -3.88 3.99 0.30
C SER A 174 -5.13 4.68 0.86
N LEU A 175 -4.96 5.57 1.84
CA LEU A 175 -6.02 6.11 2.69
C LEU A 175 -5.98 7.64 2.83
N GLY A 176 -5.39 8.33 1.83
CA GLY A 176 -5.11 9.77 1.85
C GLY A 176 -6.34 10.62 2.16
N THR A 177 -7.47 10.22 1.59
CA THR A 177 -8.74 10.91 1.71
C THR A 177 -9.53 10.41 2.92
N SER A 178 -9.59 9.09 3.13
CA SER A 178 -10.34 8.50 4.23
C SER A 178 -9.77 8.81 5.62
N THR A 179 -8.45 8.97 5.77
CA THR A 179 -7.85 9.35 7.07
C THR A 179 -8.22 10.75 7.52
N VAL A 180 -8.59 11.64 6.60
CA VAL A 180 -9.00 13.01 6.91
C VAL A 180 -10.51 13.11 7.11
N LEU A 181 -11.30 12.45 6.25
CA LEU A 181 -12.77 12.54 6.32
C LEU A 181 -13.39 11.77 7.49
N MET A 182 -12.98 10.52 7.72
CA MET A 182 -13.69 9.62 8.64
C MET A 182 -13.80 10.12 10.10
N PRO A 183 -12.80 10.82 10.68
CA PRO A 183 -12.92 11.40 12.02
C PRO A 183 -14.07 12.41 12.19
N TYR A 184 -14.48 13.10 11.12
CA TYR A 184 -15.65 14.00 11.16
C TYR A 184 -16.96 13.22 11.02
N VAL A 185 -16.98 12.19 10.17
CA VAL A 185 -18.21 11.52 9.73
C VAL A 185 -18.64 10.35 10.63
N LEU A 186 -17.69 9.56 11.14
CA LEU A 186 -18.00 8.29 11.81
C LEU A 186 -17.04 7.97 12.98
N CYS A 187 -15.73 7.93 12.75
CA CYS A 187 -14.71 7.65 13.76
C CYS A 187 -13.28 7.76 13.18
N ASP A 188 -12.26 7.66 14.04
CA ASP A 188 -10.89 7.39 13.56
C ASP A 188 -10.83 6.17 12.63
N LEU A 189 -10.13 6.34 11.51
CA LEU A 189 -10.07 5.31 10.48
C LEU A 189 -9.26 4.08 10.92
N TYR A 190 -8.16 4.26 11.67
CA TYR A 190 -7.33 3.12 12.08
C TYR A 190 -8.05 2.27 13.12
N TRP A 191 -8.87 2.90 13.99
CA TRP A 191 -9.84 2.20 14.82
C TRP A 191 -10.83 1.39 13.97
N LEU A 192 -11.46 1.98 12.95
CA LEU A 192 -12.42 1.27 12.08
C LEU A 192 -11.80 0.07 11.36
N LEU A 193 -10.58 0.22 10.82
CA LEU A 193 -9.89 -0.85 10.11
C LEU A 193 -9.48 -2.00 11.05
N GLY A 194 -9.20 -1.72 12.33
CA GLY A 194 -8.94 -2.73 13.36
C GLY A 194 -10.21 -3.44 13.84
N HIS A 195 -11.30 -2.70 14.06
CA HIS A 195 -12.51 -3.18 14.75
C HIS A 195 -13.69 -3.49 13.80
N GLY A 196 -13.43 -3.62 12.50
CA GLY A 196 -14.44 -3.99 11.49
C GLY A 196 -15.14 -5.31 11.81
N THR A 197 -16.43 -5.42 11.45
CA THR A 197 -17.22 -6.65 11.59
C THR A 197 -16.52 -7.84 10.95
N ALA A 198 -16.35 -8.94 11.69
CA ALA A 198 -15.55 -10.07 11.23
C ALA A 198 -16.15 -10.72 9.96
N LYS A 199 -15.30 -11.16 9.02
CA LYS A 199 -15.73 -11.87 7.80
C LYS A 199 -16.62 -13.09 8.10
N SER A 200 -16.36 -13.78 9.21
CA SER A 200 -17.20 -14.86 9.75
C SER A 200 -18.64 -14.40 10.05
N VAL A 201 -18.79 -13.28 10.75
CA VAL A 201 -20.10 -12.67 11.08
C VAL A 201 -20.83 -12.22 9.80
N LEU A 202 -20.13 -11.69 8.81
CA LEU A 202 -20.73 -11.36 7.51
C LEU A 202 -21.20 -12.62 6.78
N ALA A 203 -20.37 -13.68 6.75
CA ALA A 203 -20.73 -14.96 6.14
C ALA A 203 -21.93 -15.60 6.83
N GLU A 204 -22.04 -15.55 8.16
CA GLU A 204 -23.15 -16.14 8.93
C GLU A 204 -24.45 -15.32 8.86
N HIS A 205 -24.39 -13.98 8.70
CA HIS A 205 -25.57 -13.13 8.93
C HIS A 205 -25.96 -12.14 7.83
N SER A 206 -25.13 -11.83 6.82
CA SER A 206 -25.51 -10.89 5.75
C SER A 206 -26.44 -11.55 4.72
N ASP A 207 -27.62 -10.99 4.46
CA ASP A 207 -28.51 -11.45 3.38
C ASP A 207 -28.15 -10.79 2.03
N LEU A 208 -27.52 -9.61 2.10
CA LEU A 208 -26.99 -8.86 0.97
C LEU A 208 -25.67 -8.19 1.34
N VAL A 209 -24.67 -8.29 0.46
CA VAL A 209 -23.44 -7.50 0.50
C VAL A 209 -23.38 -6.64 -0.76
N VAL A 210 -23.33 -5.31 -0.59
CA VAL A 210 -23.16 -4.34 -1.68
C VAL A 210 -21.75 -3.75 -1.61
N ALA A 211 -20.90 -4.12 -2.56
CA ALA A 211 -19.49 -3.74 -2.60
C ALA A 211 -19.20 -2.69 -3.68
N PHE A 212 -19.03 -1.44 -3.26
CA PHE A 212 -18.63 -0.33 -4.12
C PHE A 212 -17.11 -0.33 -4.31
N GLY A 213 -16.66 -0.56 -5.54
CA GLY A 213 -15.26 -0.84 -5.87
C GLY A 213 -14.80 -2.27 -5.57
N GLY A 214 -15.73 -3.22 -5.44
CA GLY A 214 -15.48 -4.66 -5.41
C GLY A 214 -14.89 -5.24 -4.10
N LEU A 215 -14.73 -6.56 -4.11
CA LEU A 215 -14.09 -7.38 -3.07
C LEU A 215 -12.80 -8.04 -3.62
N SER A 216 -11.89 -7.22 -4.12
CA SER A 216 -10.85 -7.65 -5.07
C SER A 216 -9.82 -8.63 -4.46
N PRO A 217 -9.72 -9.87 -4.98
CA PRO A 217 -8.93 -10.93 -4.35
C PRO A 217 -7.42 -10.67 -4.43
N LYS A 218 -6.96 -9.90 -5.43
CA LYS A 218 -5.54 -9.47 -5.54
C LYS A 218 -5.11 -8.48 -4.47
N ASN A 219 -6.05 -7.70 -3.90
CA ASN A 219 -5.76 -6.78 -2.80
C ASN A 219 -5.92 -7.50 -1.45
N ALA A 220 -6.94 -8.35 -1.32
CA ALA A 220 -7.14 -9.21 -0.15
C ALA A 220 -6.06 -10.31 0.01
N ALA A 221 -5.09 -10.36 -0.92
CA ALA A 221 -3.88 -11.16 -0.88
C ALA A 221 -2.67 -10.45 -0.25
N VAL A 222 -2.84 -9.26 0.35
CA VAL A 222 -1.73 -8.44 0.86
C VAL A 222 -2.09 -7.72 2.18
N SER A 223 -1.16 -7.67 3.12
CA SER A 223 -1.24 -6.83 4.33
C SER A 223 0.15 -6.29 4.77
N PRO A 224 0.24 -5.07 5.31
CA PRO A 224 1.42 -4.60 6.01
C PRO A 224 1.85 -5.57 7.12
N GLY A 225 3.15 -5.79 7.27
CA GLY A 225 3.72 -6.76 8.20
C GLY A 225 3.61 -8.25 7.78
N GLY A 226 2.59 -8.64 7.01
CA GLY A 226 2.44 -9.98 6.43
C GLY A 226 1.03 -10.58 6.48
N VAL A 227 0.86 -11.75 5.86
CA VAL A 227 -0.37 -12.57 5.92
C VAL A 227 -0.01 -14.03 6.14
N SER A 228 -0.66 -14.71 7.09
CA SER A 228 -0.44 -16.13 7.42
C SER A 228 -1.55 -17.05 6.90
N ARG A 229 -2.79 -16.58 6.85
CA ARG A 229 -3.95 -17.33 6.37
C ARG A 229 -4.82 -16.43 5.51
N HIS A 230 -4.79 -16.62 4.20
CA HIS A 230 -5.75 -15.99 3.31
C HIS A 230 -7.14 -16.66 3.49
N ASN A 231 -8.22 -15.90 3.31
CA ASN A 231 -9.60 -16.41 3.51
C ASN A 231 -10.64 -15.75 2.60
N ALA A 232 -10.20 -14.97 1.62
CA ALA A 232 -11.05 -14.07 0.85
C ALA A 232 -12.13 -14.80 0.05
N ARG A 233 -11.77 -15.89 -0.65
CA ARG A 233 -12.72 -16.71 -1.41
C ARG A 233 -13.60 -17.54 -0.47
N THR A 234 -13.01 -18.07 0.61
CA THR A 234 -13.68 -18.94 1.58
C THR A 234 -14.86 -18.25 2.27
N TRP A 235 -14.71 -17.03 2.79
CA TRP A 235 -15.84 -16.36 3.45
C TRP A 235 -16.96 -15.98 2.48
N MET A 236 -16.62 -15.61 1.24
CA MET A 236 -17.59 -15.30 0.18
C MET A 236 -18.32 -16.56 -0.33
N ALA A 237 -17.62 -17.70 -0.42
CA ALA A 237 -18.22 -19.00 -0.72
C ALA A 237 -19.23 -19.39 0.38
N GLN A 238 -18.80 -19.38 1.66
CA GLN A 238 -19.66 -19.71 2.81
C GLN A 238 -20.90 -18.80 2.90
N ALA A 239 -20.73 -17.50 2.65
CA ALA A 239 -21.84 -16.55 2.58
C ALA A 239 -22.84 -16.93 1.46
N SER A 240 -22.33 -17.22 0.27
CA SER A 240 -23.14 -17.55 -0.92
C SER A 240 -23.85 -18.91 -0.77
N GLU A 241 -23.20 -19.90 -0.18
CA GLU A 241 -23.76 -21.22 0.13
C GLU A 241 -24.92 -21.15 1.14
N ARG A 242 -24.88 -20.22 2.10
CA ARG A 242 -26.02 -19.91 2.98
C ARG A 242 -27.14 -19.14 2.26
N GLY A 243 -26.86 -18.52 1.11
CA GLY A 243 -27.82 -17.72 0.34
C GLY A 243 -27.68 -16.21 0.46
N CYS A 244 -26.54 -15.71 0.95
CA CYS A 244 -26.18 -14.29 0.81
C CYS A 244 -26.12 -13.91 -0.67
N ARG A 245 -26.68 -12.74 -1.04
CA ARG A 245 -26.45 -12.16 -2.37
C ARG A 245 -25.28 -11.18 -2.32
N PHE A 246 -24.40 -11.25 -3.31
CA PHE A 246 -23.40 -10.22 -3.56
C PHE A 246 -23.80 -9.35 -4.75
N VAL A 247 -23.61 -8.04 -4.61
CA VAL A 247 -23.69 -7.05 -5.69
C VAL A 247 -22.35 -6.32 -5.73
N THR A 248 -21.65 -6.37 -6.87
CA THR A 248 -20.38 -5.67 -7.08
C THR A 248 -20.58 -4.50 -8.02
N VAL A 249 -20.33 -3.30 -7.50
CA VAL A 249 -20.43 -2.02 -8.22
C VAL A 249 -19.01 -1.61 -8.59
N ALA A 250 -18.56 -1.95 -9.80
CA ALA A 250 -17.19 -1.75 -10.25
C ALA A 250 -17.09 -1.74 -11.79
N PRO A 251 -16.11 -1.05 -12.39
CA PRO A 251 -15.89 -1.11 -13.84
C PRO A 251 -15.22 -2.41 -14.31
N LEU A 252 -14.85 -3.30 -13.38
CA LEU A 252 -14.20 -4.59 -13.63
C LEU A 252 -15.00 -5.70 -12.94
N ARG A 253 -15.41 -6.72 -13.69
CA ARG A 253 -16.20 -7.86 -13.17
C ARG A 253 -15.41 -8.74 -12.21
N ASP A 254 -14.09 -8.86 -12.42
CA ASP A 254 -13.16 -9.69 -11.65
C ASP A 254 -12.56 -9.00 -10.41
N ASP A 255 -12.95 -7.76 -10.11
CA ASP A 255 -12.68 -7.13 -8.81
C ASP A 255 -13.59 -7.69 -7.68
N THR A 256 -14.31 -8.79 -7.92
CA THR A 256 -14.91 -9.69 -6.92
C THR A 256 -14.70 -11.15 -7.38
N PRO A 257 -14.33 -12.10 -6.51
CA PRO A 257 -14.09 -13.49 -6.92
C PRO A 257 -15.38 -14.23 -7.32
N ALA A 258 -15.25 -15.25 -8.17
CA ALA A 258 -16.38 -15.97 -8.77
C ALA A 258 -17.22 -16.74 -7.72
N GLU A 259 -16.60 -17.12 -6.62
CA GLU A 259 -17.19 -17.79 -5.45
C GLU A 259 -18.32 -16.97 -4.80
N ALA A 260 -18.28 -15.63 -4.91
CA ALA A 260 -19.36 -14.73 -4.46
C ALA A 260 -20.58 -14.70 -5.41
N GLN A 261 -20.46 -15.24 -6.64
CA GLN A 261 -21.50 -15.24 -7.68
C GLN A 261 -22.16 -13.86 -7.88
N ALA A 262 -21.35 -12.80 -7.76
CA ALA A 262 -21.84 -11.44 -7.59
C ALA A 262 -22.54 -10.88 -8.83
N GLU A 263 -23.65 -10.16 -8.60
CA GLU A 263 -24.31 -9.37 -9.62
C GLU A 263 -23.41 -8.17 -9.98
N TRP A 264 -22.98 -8.07 -11.24
CA TRP A 264 -22.09 -7.01 -11.71
C TRP A 264 -22.87 -5.79 -12.19
N ILE A 265 -22.64 -4.65 -11.54
CA ILE A 265 -23.13 -3.33 -11.96
C ILE A 265 -21.92 -2.48 -12.35
N ALA A 266 -21.89 -1.99 -13.59
CA ALA A 266 -20.72 -1.35 -14.19
C ALA A 266 -20.97 0.15 -14.47
N PRO A 267 -20.92 1.04 -13.46
CA PRO A 267 -21.01 2.49 -13.68
C PRO A 267 -19.80 3.03 -14.47
N ARG A 268 -19.93 4.21 -15.08
CA ARG A 268 -18.76 4.99 -15.51
C ARG A 268 -17.85 5.23 -14.28
N PRO A 269 -16.52 5.04 -14.37
CA PRO A 269 -15.65 5.32 -13.23
C PRO A 269 -15.79 6.76 -12.71
N ASN A 270 -15.61 6.93 -11.40
CA ASN A 270 -15.84 8.17 -10.65
C ASN A 270 -17.29 8.71 -10.66
N THR A 271 -18.30 7.85 -10.90
CA THR A 271 -19.73 8.22 -10.81
C THR A 271 -20.47 7.56 -9.64
N ASP A 272 -19.75 6.80 -8.81
CA ASP A 272 -20.29 6.04 -7.68
C ASP A 272 -21.07 6.92 -6.70
N ALA A 273 -20.66 8.17 -6.50
CA ALA A 273 -21.40 9.15 -5.69
C ALA A 273 -22.80 9.47 -6.26
N ALA A 274 -22.95 9.60 -7.59
CA ALA A 274 -24.26 9.82 -8.21
C ALA A 274 -25.16 8.58 -8.08
N LEU A 275 -24.60 7.37 -8.24
CA LEU A 275 -25.31 6.11 -7.99
C LEU A 275 -25.79 6.01 -6.53
N MET A 276 -24.92 6.30 -5.56
CA MET A 276 -25.27 6.28 -4.14
C MET A 276 -26.32 7.34 -3.76
N LEU A 277 -26.24 8.55 -4.33
CA LEU A 277 -27.26 9.59 -4.15
C LEU A 277 -28.64 9.13 -4.66
N ALA A 278 -28.71 8.43 -5.79
CA ALA A 278 -29.98 7.89 -6.28
C ALA A 278 -30.50 6.68 -5.48
N LEU A 279 -29.63 5.86 -4.92
CA LEU A 279 -30.03 4.84 -3.93
C LEU A 279 -30.65 5.53 -2.69
N ALA A 280 -30.01 6.59 -2.18
CA ALA A 280 -30.50 7.36 -1.04
C ALA A 280 -31.82 8.08 -1.36
N GLN A 281 -31.97 8.67 -2.55
CA GLN A 281 -33.18 9.33 -3.00
C GLN A 281 -34.37 8.36 -3.07
N VAL A 282 -34.16 7.11 -3.49
CA VAL A 282 -35.23 6.07 -3.47
C VAL A 282 -35.58 5.68 -2.03
N LEU A 283 -34.60 5.55 -1.13
CA LEU A 283 -34.86 5.26 0.28
C LEU A 283 -35.67 6.38 0.97
N ASP A 284 -35.36 7.64 0.67
CA ASP A 284 -36.10 8.82 1.14
C ASP A 284 -37.52 8.88 0.56
N SER A 285 -37.63 8.87 -0.77
CA SER A 285 -38.90 9.17 -1.47
C SER A 285 -39.92 8.04 -1.42
N GLU A 286 -39.50 6.78 -1.21
CA GLU A 286 -40.40 5.64 -0.98
C GLU A 286 -40.66 5.36 0.51
N GLY A 287 -40.08 6.14 1.44
CA GLY A 287 -40.27 5.96 2.89
C GLY A 287 -39.64 4.69 3.45
N LEU A 288 -38.50 4.26 2.87
CA LEU A 288 -37.79 3.03 3.21
C LEU A 288 -36.60 3.25 4.16
N ALA A 289 -36.32 4.50 4.53
CA ALA A 289 -35.27 4.84 5.49
C ALA A 289 -35.69 4.61 6.95
N ASP A 290 -34.77 4.13 7.78
CA ASP A 290 -34.96 3.95 9.23
C ASP A 290 -34.83 5.31 9.96
N ASN A 291 -35.95 6.02 10.05
CA ASN A 291 -36.00 7.34 10.70
C ASN A 291 -35.69 7.27 12.21
N ASP A 292 -36.07 6.19 12.90
CA ASP A 292 -35.74 5.98 14.32
C ASP A 292 -34.22 5.88 14.52
N PHE A 293 -33.50 5.25 13.56
CA PHE A 293 -32.04 5.24 13.56
C PHE A 293 -31.45 6.61 13.20
N LEU A 294 -31.98 7.29 12.18
CA LEU A 294 -31.50 8.60 11.76
C LEU A 294 -31.60 9.64 12.90
N ASP A 295 -32.75 9.75 13.56
CA ASP A 295 -32.97 10.69 14.68
C ASP A 295 -32.06 10.41 15.88
N ARG A 296 -31.88 9.14 16.24
CA ARG A 296 -31.13 8.74 17.43
C ARG A 296 -29.61 8.79 17.23
N TYR A 297 -29.09 8.23 16.14
CA TYR A 297 -27.65 7.96 15.96
C TYR A 297 -26.93 8.93 15.01
N THR A 298 -27.62 9.88 14.38
CA THR A 298 -27.02 10.79 13.38
C THR A 298 -27.25 12.26 13.68
N VAL A 299 -26.58 13.14 12.92
CA VAL A 299 -26.89 14.57 12.82
C VAL A 299 -26.93 15.02 11.36
N GLY A 300 -27.82 15.98 11.06
CA GLY A 300 -27.80 16.72 9.80
C GLY A 300 -28.61 16.14 8.64
N PHE A 301 -29.34 15.03 8.84
CA PHE A 301 -30.10 14.37 7.77
C PHE A 301 -31.02 15.32 6.98
N ASP A 302 -31.75 16.23 7.64
CA ASP A 302 -32.60 17.21 6.97
C ASP A 302 -31.88 18.05 5.91
N ARG A 303 -30.64 18.50 6.17
CA ARG A 303 -29.88 19.32 5.22
C ARG A 303 -29.54 18.51 3.96
N PHE A 304 -29.14 17.25 4.15
CA PHE A 304 -28.83 16.31 3.06
C PHE A 304 -30.09 15.89 2.29
N ALA A 305 -31.21 15.62 2.97
CA ALA A 305 -32.48 15.25 2.34
C ALA A 305 -33.00 16.38 1.44
N ARG A 306 -32.86 17.65 1.83
CA ARG A 306 -33.18 18.81 0.98
C ARG A 306 -32.32 18.86 -0.29
N TYR A 307 -31.07 18.41 -0.24
CA TYR A 307 -30.22 18.27 -1.43
C TYR A 307 -30.62 17.07 -2.33
N LEU A 308 -30.99 15.92 -1.74
CA LEU A 308 -31.54 14.78 -2.50
C LEU A 308 -32.83 15.16 -3.26
N ARG A 309 -33.71 15.92 -2.60
CA ARG A 309 -35.00 16.39 -3.12
C ARG A 309 -34.89 17.57 -4.10
N GLY A 310 -33.68 18.08 -4.36
CA GLY A 310 -33.44 19.19 -5.27
C GLY A 310 -33.86 20.57 -4.73
N GLU A 311 -34.15 20.71 -3.43
CA GLU A 311 -34.49 22.01 -2.82
C GLU A 311 -33.28 22.96 -2.70
N ALA A 312 -32.07 22.41 -2.78
CA ALA A 312 -30.82 23.16 -2.65
C ALA A 312 -30.27 23.70 -3.99
N ASP A 313 -30.49 22.96 -5.09
CA ASP A 313 -29.87 23.21 -6.40
C ASP A 313 -30.83 23.08 -7.60
N GLY A 314 -32.10 22.73 -7.37
CA GLY A 314 -33.11 22.54 -8.41
C GLY A 314 -33.11 21.16 -9.07
N VAL A 315 -32.24 20.22 -8.65
CA VAL A 315 -32.09 18.90 -9.29
C VAL A 315 -32.43 17.78 -8.30
N VAL A 316 -33.52 17.04 -8.53
CA VAL A 316 -33.80 15.82 -7.75
C VAL A 316 -32.76 14.76 -8.11
N LYS A 317 -32.12 14.15 -7.10
CA LYS A 317 -31.04 13.18 -7.29
C LYS A 317 -31.57 11.77 -7.55
N ASP A 318 -32.55 11.65 -8.44
CA ASP A 318 -33.30 10.41 -8.66
C ASP A 318 -32.56 9.38 -9.55
N PRO A 319 -33.09 8.15 -9.69
CA PRO A 319 -32.50 7.14 -10.56
C PRO A 319 -32.38 7.51 -12.04
N ALA A 320 -33.23 8.39 -12.58
CA ALA A 320 -33.15 8.82 -13.99
C ALA A 320 -32.04 9.87 -14.17
N TRP A 321 -31.88 10.78 -13.22
CA TRP A 321 -30.70 11.65 -13.13
C TRP A 321 -29.41 10.81 -13.07
N ALA A 322 -29.35 9.85 -12.15
CA ALA A 322 -28.16 9.00 -12.00
C ALA A 322 -27.90 8.09 -13.21
N GLU A 323 -28.92 7.63 -13.95
CA GLU A 323 -28.71 6.88 -15.20
C GLU A 323 -27.93 7.70 -16.24
N THR A 324 -28.25 9.01 -16.40
CA THR A 324 -27.53 9.85 -17.38
C THR A 324 -26.04 10.01 -17.05
N ILE A 325 -25.68 10.06 -15.77
CA ILE A 325 -24.31 10.21 -15.26
C ILE A 325 -23.57 8.87 -15.23
N THR A 326 -24.18 7.83 -14.67
CA THR A 326 -23.51 6.55 -14.38
C THR A 326 -23.56 5.56 -15.54
N GLY A 327 -24.60 5.63 -16.39
CA GLY A 327 -24.94 4.58 -17.34
C GLY A 327 -25.57 3.33 -16.72
N VAL A 328 -25.94 3.35 -15.43
CA VAL A 328 -26.67 2.27 -14.76
C VAL A 328 -28.19 2.52 -14.90
N PRO A 329 -28.98 1.57 -15.42
CA PRO A 329 -30.41 1.76 -15.65
C PRO A 329 -31.19 2.13 -14.38
N ALA A 330 -32.03 3.17 -14.45
CA ALA A 330 -32.79 3.75 -13.35
C ALA A 330 -33.64 2.70 -12.60
N ASP A 331 -34.26 1.78 -13.33
CA ASP A 331 -35.06 0.70 -12.75
C ASP A 331 -34.21 -0.29 -11.94
N ARG A 332 -32.93 -0.51 -12.32
CA ARG A 332 -32.03 -1.37 -11.54
C ARG A 332 -31.59 -0.69 -10.25
N ILE A 333 -31.29 0.61 -10.31
CA ILE A 333 -30.97 1.44 -9.11
C ILE A 333 -32.15 1.37 -8.12
N ARG A 334 -33.38 1.63 -8.59
CA ARG A 334 -34.59 1.59 -7.74
C ARG A 334 -34.85 0.21 -7.15
N ALA A 335 -34.68 -0.85 -7.94
CA ALA A 335 -34.82 -2.21 -7.45
C ALA A 335 -33.71 -2.60 -6.45
N LEU A 336 -32.50 -2.04 -6.56
CA LEU A 336 -31.40 -2.29 -5.62
C LEU A 336 -31.65 -1.60 -4.28
N ALA A 337 -32.05 -0.33 -4.27
CA ALA A 337 -32.40 0.38 -3.03
C ALA A 337 -33.53 -0.34 -2.23
N ARG A 338 -34.57 -0.80 -2.94
CA ARG A 338 -35.65 -1.61 -2.35
C ARG A 338 -35.15 -2.94 -1.78
N GLU A 339 -34.24 -3.62 -2.47
CA GLU A 339 -33.63 -4.87 -2.01
C GLU A 339 -32.72 -4.65 -0.79
N MET A 340 -32.00 -3.52 -0.74
CA MET A 340 -31.15 -3.13 0.39
C MET A 340 -31.97 -2.87 1.66
N ALA A 341 -33.12 -2.20 1.54
CA ALA A 341 -34.04 -1.96 2.65
C ALA A 341 -34.73 -3.25 3.15
N GLY A 342 -35.04 -4.18 2.25
CA GLY A 342 -35.77 -5.42 2.56
C GLY A 342 -34.93 -6.59 3.12
N ARG A 343 -33.65 -6.38 3.45
CA ARG A 343 -32.68 -7.45 3.79
C ARG A 343 -31.73 -7.03 4.92
N ARG A 344 -31.06 -8.00 5.57
CA ARG A 344 -29.84 -7.71 6.35
C ARG A 344 -28.71 -7.35 5.39
N THR A 345 -28.41 -6.06 5.28
CA THR A 345 -27.56 -5.49 4.23
C THR A 345 -26.27 -4.92 4.81
N PHE A 346 -25.14 -5.40 4.30
CA PHE A 346 -23.82 -4.84 4.56
C PHE A 346 -23.34 -4.05 3.34
N ILE A 347 -23.01 -2.78 3.54
CA ILE A 347 -22.40 -1.91 2.53
C ILE A 347 -20.89 -1.86 2.79
N THR A 348 -20.08 -2.07 1.75
CA THR A 348 -18.66 -1.77 1.82
C THR A 348 -18.18 -0.88 0.70
N VAL A 349 -17.34 0.09 1.06
CA VAL A 349 -16.63 0.98 0.13
C VAL A 349 -15.17 0.55 0.07
N SER A 350 -14.69 0.23 -1.12
CA SER A 350 -13.30 -0.12 -1.39
C SER A 350 -12.41 1.13 -1.32
N TRP A 351 -11.15 0.97 -0.91
CA TRP A 351 -10.20 2.09 -0.83
C TRP A 351 -9.94 2.74 -2.19
N SER A 352 -10.26 2.08 -3.31
CA SER A 352 -10.16 2.61 -4.66
C SER A 352 -10.98 3.89 -4.89
N LEU A 353 -12.22 3.95 -4.38
CA LEU A 353 -13.15 5.07 -4.65
C LEU A 353 -12.66 6.40 -4.05
N GLN A 354 -11.86 6.36 -2.98
CA GLN A 354 -11.30 7.56 -2.36
C GLN A 354 -9.93 8.00 -2.92
N ARG A 355 -9.43 7.35 -3.99
CA ARG A 355 -8.18 7.72 -4.71
C ARG A 355 -8.45 8.36 -6.08
N ALA A 356 -9.52 9.14 -6.16
CA ALA A 356 -9.97 9.87 -7.33
C ALA A 356 -10.33 11.31 -6.94
N ARG A 357 -10.66 12.16 -7.91
CA ARG A 357 -11.12 13.53 -7.64
C ARG A 357 -12.47 13.47 -6.90
N HIS A 358 -12.60 14.23 -5.81
CA HIS A 358 -13.74 14.21 -4.90
C HIS A 358 -14.01 12.84 -4.24
N GLY A 359 -12.97 12.04 -4.01
CA GLY A 359 -13.03 10.72 -3.38
C GLY A 359 -13.60 10.71 -1.95
N GLU A 360 -13.75 11.87 -1.32
CA GLU A 360 -14.49 12.09 -0.08
C GLU A 360 -15.97 11.68 -0.23
N GLN A 361 -16.58 12.07 -1.35
CA GLN A 361 -18.03 12.00 -1.56
C GLN A 361 -18.60 10.57 -1.55
N PRO A 362 -18.07 9.59 -2.33
CA PRO A 362 -18.57 8.22 -2.28
C PRO A 362 -18.28 7.50 -0.95
N LEU A 363 -17.23 7.91 -0.22
CA LEU A 363 -16.96 7.36 1.10
C LEU A 363 -17.99 7.81 2.13
N TRP A 364 -18.27 9.12 2.17
CA TRP A 364 -19.29 9.69 3.04
C TRP A 364 -20.68 9.09 2.71
N LEU A 365 -21.03 8.99 1.43
CA LEU A 365 -22.29 8.40 0.98
C LEU A 365 -22.43 6.92 1.34
N GLY A 366 -21.34 6.14 1.38
CA GLY A 366 -21.37 4.77 1.88
C GLY A 366 -21.80 4.69 3.35
N VAL A 367 -21.35 5.63 4.19
CA VAL A 367 -21.79 5.75 5.59
C VAL A 367 -23.24 6.23 5.68
N VAL A 368 -23.62 7.24 4.88
CA VAL A 368 -25.00 7.78 4.88
C VAL A 368 -26.01 6.72 4.45
N LEU A 369 -25.74 5.94 3.40
CA LEU A 369 -26.60 4.82 2.99
C LEU A 369 -26.76 3.78 4.10
N ALA A 370 -25.67 3.40 4.78
CA ALA A 370 -25.72 2.44 5.88
C ALA A 370 -26.49 2.98 7.10
N ALA A 371 -26.46 4.29 7.34
CA ALA A 371 -27.26 4.97 8.36
C ALA A 371 -28.74 5.05 7.96
N MET A 372 -29.06 5.38 6.70
CA MET A 372 -30.44 5.39 6.19
C MET A 372 -31.09 4.00 6.20
N LEU A 373 -30.32 2.93 6.01
CA LEU A 373 -30.81 1.56 6.19
C LEU A 373 -30.98 1.15 7.67
N GLY A 374 -30.44 1.93 8.61
CA GLY A 374 -30.59 1.69 10.04
C GLY A 374 -29.82 0.50 10.63
N GLN A 375 -28.88 -0.11 9.90
CA GLN A 375 -28.31 -1.43 10.25
C GLN A 375 -26.91 -1.41 10.88
N ILE A 376 -26.30 -0.24 11.07
CA ILE A 376 -24.98 -0.10 11.71
C ILE A 376 -25.03 -0.65 13.14
N GLY A 377 -24.08 -1.51 13.51
CA GLY A 377 -24.05 -2.21 14.81
C GLY A 377 -24.88 -3.49 14.89
N LEU A 378 -25.36 -4.03 13.76
CA LEU A 378 -26.02 -5.35 13.71
C LEU A 378 -25.10 -6.42 13.06
N PRO A 379 -25.15 -7.69 13.53
CA PRO A 379 -24.46 -8.79 12.87
C PRO A 379 -24.86 -8.89 11.39
N GLY A 380 -23.88 -8.89 10.49
CA GLY A 380 -24.10 -8.95 9.04
C GLY A 380 -24.66 -7.69 8.38
N GLY A 381 -24.76 -6.55 9.11
CA GLY A 381 -25.35 -5.31 8.60
C GLY A 381 -24.48 -4.07 8.81
N GLY A 382 -24.83 -2.97 8.14
CA GLY A 382 -24.18 -1.67 8.33
C GLY A 382 -23.08 -1.36 7.31
N PHE A 383 -21.94 -0.87 7.79
CA PHE A 383 -20.88 -0.27 6.97
C PHE A 383 -19.50 -0.90 7.22
N GLY A 384 -18.65 -0.95 6.19
CA GLY A 384 -17.22 -1.26 6.32
C GLY A 384 -16.36 -0.68 5.20
N HIS A 385 -15.10 -0.30 5.50
CA HIS A 385 -14.19 0.31 4.51
C HIS A 385 -13.05 -0.64 4.13
N GLY A 386 -13.04 -1.13 2.89
CA GLY A 386 -11.90 -1.85 2.30
C GLY A 386 -11.84 -3.38 2.45
N TYR A 387 -12.99 -4.07 2.55
CA TYR A 387 -13.03 -5.55 2.70
C TYR A 387 -12.44 -6.32 1.50
N GLY A 388 -12.18 -5.63 0.39
CA GLY A 388 -11.38 -6.10 -0.76
C GLY A 388 -10.20 -5.18 -1.09
N SER A 389 -9.57 -4.57 -0.07
CA SER A 389 -8.47 -3.61 -0.25
C SER A 389 -7.20 -3.97 0.51
N ALA A 390 -7.29 -4.80 1.56
CA ALA A 390 -6.17 -5.50 2.19
C ALA A 390 -6.67 -6.77 2.90
N ALA A 391 -5.80 -7.74 3.15
CA ALA A 391 -6.17 -9.03 3.74
C ALA A 391 -6.71 -8.91 5.18
N ASN A 392 -6.20 -7.95 5.96
CA ASN A 392 -6.48 -7.76 7.38
C ASN A 392 -7.84 -7.10 7.71
N VAL A 393 -8.50 -6.48 6.72
CA VAL A 393 -9.79 -5.80 6.95
C VAL A 393 -10.87 -6.86 7.19
N GLY A 394 -11.56 -6.79 8.33
CA GLY A 394 -12.55 -7.80 8.73
C GLY A 394 -11.94 -9.03 9.42
N GLU A 395 -10.65 -8.99 9.79
CA GLU A 395 -10.09 -9.95 10.76
C GLU A 395 -10.33 -9.46 12.20
N PRO A 396 -10.72 -10.36 13.14
CA PRO A 396 -10.88 -10.02 14.56
C PRO A 396 -9.64 -9.38 15.20
N THR A 397 -9.84 -8.37 16.05
CA THR A 397 -8.74 -7.62 16.68
C THR A 397 -7.83 -8.53 17.51
N ARG A 398 -6.53 -8.52 17.20
CA ARG A 398 -5.50 -9.23 17.97
C ARG A 398 -5.23 -8.52 19.30
N GLN A 399 -5.26 -9.25 20.42
CA GLN A 399 -5.10 -8.67 21.77
C GLN A 399 -3.69 -8.09 22.02
N LEU A 400 -2.68 -8.68 21.37
CA LEU A 400 -1.27 -8.39 21.61
C LEU A 400 -0.69 -7.64 20.41
N ARG A 401 -0.06 -6.48 20.66
CA ARG A 401 0.84 -5.85 19.67
C ARG A 401 2.17 -6.58 19.68
N VAL A 402 2.82 -6.73 18.54
CA VAL A 402 4.15 -7.35 18.43
C VAL A 402 5.28 -6.34 18.73
N PRO A 403 6.46 -6.79 19.16
CA PRO A 403 7.62 -5.92 19.35
C PRO A 403 8.00 -5.16 18.07
N HIS A 404 8.53 -3.96 18.24
CA HIS A 404 8.93 -3.05 17.15
C HIS A 404 10.04 -2.11 17.63
N LEU A 405 10.87 -1.62 16.70
CA LEU A 405 11.93 -0.65 17.01
C LEU A 405 11.35 0.73 17.41
N PRO A 406 11.70 1.30 18.58
CA PRO A 406 11.33 2.67 18.93
C PRO A 406 12.05 3.70 18.04
N GLN A 407 11.29 4.62 17.45
CA GLN A 407 11.82 5.63 16.51
C GLN A 407 12.33 6.91 17.19
N GLY A 408 12.12 7.09 18.50
CA GLY A 408 12.40 8.37 19.17
C GLY A 408 11.40 9.47 18.79
N GLU A 409 11.76 10.73 19.05
CA GLU A 409 10.94 11.91 18.77
C GLU A 409 11.50 12.71 17.59
N ASN A 410 10.63 13.24 16.72
CA ASN A 410 11.04 14.09 15.60
C ASN A 410 11.02 15.56 16.02
N GLY A 411 12.17 16.24 15.94
CA GLY A 411 12.32 17.66 16.28
C GLY A 411 11.75 18.65 15.25
N VAL A 412 11.06 18.17 14.21
CA VAL A 412 10.45 18.99 13.16
C VAL A 412 8.94 18.76 13.11
N ASP A 413 8.17 19.79 13.46
CA ASP A 413 6.71 19.77 13.38
C ASP A 413 6.21 19.70 11.92
N ALA A 414 6.94 20.34 11.00
CA ALA A 414 6.55 20.54 9.61
C ALA A 414 6.31 19.23 8.84
N PHE A 415 5.25 19.22 8.03
CA PHE A 415 4.81 18.07 7.27
C PHE A 415 4.17 18.48 5.94
N ILE A 416 3.99 17.50 5.05
CA ILE A 416 3.10 17.59 3.89
C ILE A 416 2.11 16.41 3.85
N PRO A 417 0.91 16.58 3.28
CA PRO A 417 0.12 15.45 2.81
C PRO A 417 0.93 14.63 1.80
N VAL A 418 0.99 13.30 1.94
CA VAL A 418 1.99 12.45 1.23
C VAL A 418 1.99 12.59 -0.31
N ALA A 419 0.85 12.98 -0.89
CA ALA A 419 0.69 13.18 -2.32
C ALA A 419 1.24 14.53 -2.84
N ARG A 420 1.66 15.45 -1.96
CA ARG A 420 2.12 16.81 -2.32
C ARG A 420 3.64 16.96 -2.41
N ILE A 421 4.35 15.85 -2.60
CA ILE A 421 5.82 15.86 -2.69
C ILE A 421 6.34 16.65 -3.90
N ALA A 422 5.73 16.50 -5.08
CA ALA A 422 6.13 17.26 -6.26
C ALA A 422 5.80 18.74 -6.10
N ASP A 423 4.66 19.08 -5.50
CA ASP A 423 4.28 20.46 -5.19
C ASP A 423 5.27 21.14 -4.25
N MET A 424 5.66 20.45 -3.16
CA MET A 424 6.64 20.93 -2.19
C MET A 424 8.00 21.24 -2.83
N LEU A 425 8.56 20.28 -3.58
CA LEU A 425 9.90 20.41 -4.16
C LEU A 425 9.98 21.46 -5.28
N LEU A 426 8.87 21.67 -6.01
CA LEU A 426 8.79 22.67 -7.08
C LEU A 426 8.46 24.09 -6.54
N ASN A 427 7.71 24.20 -5.44
CA ASN A 427 7.14 25.47 -4.96
C ASN A 427 7.45 25.74 -3.46
N PRO A 428 8.72 25.75 -3.03
CA PRO A 428 9.07 26.09 -1.64
C PRO A 428 8.60 27.51 -1.28
N GLY A 429 8.04 27.67 -0.09
CA GLY A 429 7.42 28.91 0.40
C GLY A 429 6.03 29.23 -0.21
N ALA A 430 5.48 28.37 -1.08
CA ALA A 430 4.12 28.57 -1.57
C ALA A 430 3.08 28.08 -0.54
N PRO A 431 1.97 28.83 -0.34
CA PRO A 431 0.92 28.43 0.59
C PRO A 431 0.00 27.35 -0.01
N TYR A 432 -0.49 26.46 0.85
CA TYR A 432 -1.52 25.47 0.54
C TYR A 432 -2.51 25.33 1.71
N ARG A 433 -3.67 24.71 1.44
CA ARG A 433 -4.68 24.41 2.45
C ARG A 433 -4.82 22.92 2.67
N TYR A 434 -4.98 22.51 3.91
CA TYR A 434 -5.18 21.11 4.31
C TYR A 434 -5.99 21.07 5.61
N ASN A 435 -7.10 20.34 5.62
CA ASN A 435 -7.94 20.07 6.79
C ASN A 435 -8.21 21.28 7.72
N GLY A 436 -8.68 22.40 7.14
CA GLY A 436 -8.99 23.64 7.87
C GLY A 436 -7.79 24.55 8.14
N GLN A 437 -6.57 24.13 7.81
CA GLN A 437 -5.32 24.86 8.06
C GLN A 437 -4.80 25.54 6.79
N GLU A 438 -4.09 26.65 6.96
CA GLU A 438 -3.21 27.24 5.94
C GLU A 438 -1.77 26.93 6.32
N LEU A 439 -0.99 26.39 5.38
CA LEU A 439 0.36 25.87 5.57
C LEU A 439 1.26 26.31 4.41
N GLU A 440 2.58 26.29 4.58
CA GLU A 440 3.56 26.61 3.53
C GLU A 440 4.45 25.39 3.24
N TYR A 441 4.90 25.25 1.99
CA TYR A 441 5.83 24.17 1.62
C TYR A 441 7.28 24.48 2.07
N PRO A 442 7.97 23.57 2.78
CA PRO A 442 9.36 23.78 3.20
C PRO A 442 10.36 23.69 2.04
N ASP A 443 11.50 24.40 2.18
CA ASP A 443 12.62 24.36 1.22
C ASP A 443 13.53 23.16 1.49
N ILE A 444 13.37 22.10 0.67
CA ILE A 444 14.04 20.82 0.87
C ILE A 444 15.38 20.75 0.12
N ARG A 445 16.46 20.56 0.88
CA ARG A 445 17.84 20.42 0.42
C ARG A 445 18.26 18.96 0.27
N LEU A 446 17.74 18.07 1.12
CA LEU A 446 18.03 16.63 1.06
C LEU A 446 16.76 15.79 1.09
N VAL A 447 16.67 14.80 0.21
CA VAL A 447 15.66 13.74 0.25
C VAL A 447 16.31 12.43 0.66
N TYR A 448 15.82 11.79 1.73
CA TYR A 448 16.25 10.46 2.17
C TYR A 448 15.11 9.46 1.98
N TRP A 449 15.37 8.33 1.31
CA TRP A 449 14.37 7.27 1.09
C TRP A 449 14.92 5.87 1.37
N ALA A 450 14.16 5.06 2.09
CA ALA A 450 14.37 3.62 2.22
C ALA A 450 13.03 2.88 2.15
N GLY A 451 13.00 1.71 1.50
CA GLY A 451 11.82 0.84 1.45
C GLY A 451 10.62 1.41 0.66
N GLY A 452 10.85 2.33 -0.28
CA GLY A 452 9.79 2.94 -1.08
C GLY A 452 10.26 3.40 -2.46
N ASN A 453 9.30 3.53 -3.39
CA ASN A 453 9.56 3.84 -4.80
C ASN A 453 8.57 4.92 -5.29
N PRO A 454 8.81 6.22 -5.03
CA PRO A 454 7.99 7.33 -5.53
C PRO A 454 7.81 7.30 -7.06
N PHE A 455 8.84 6.91 -7.82
CA PHE A 455 8.75 6.69 -9.28
C PHE A 455 7.89 5.49 -9.71
N HIS A 456 7.18 4.87 -8.77
CA HIS A 456 6.07 3.96 -9.03
C HIS A 456 4.73 4.50 -8.48
N HIS A 457 4.68 4.97 -7.22
CA HIS A 457 3.41 5.23 -6.53
C HIS A 457 2.84 6.64 -6.74
N HIS A 458 3.68 7.62 -7.10
CA HIS A 458 3.25 9.00 -7.30
C HIS A 458 2.76 9.23 -8.74
N GLN A 459 2.10 10.35 -8.99
CA GLN A 459 1.42 10.70 -10.24
C GLN A 459 2.34 11.54 -11.13
N ASN A 460 2.02 11.68 -12.43
CA ASN A 460 2.79 12.45 -13.42
C ASN A 460 4.32 12.31 -13.26
N LEU A 461 4.86 11.14 -13.61
CA LEU A 461 6.28 10.83 -13.37
C LEU A 461 7.28 11.76 -14.07
N ALA A 462 6.86 12.47 -15.13
CA ALA A 462 7.66 13.53 -15.75
C ALA A 462 7.77 14.76 -14.83
N ARG A 463 6.66 15.22 -14.22
CA ARG A 463 6.67 16.26 -13.17
C ARG A 463 7.45 15.79 -11.94
N LEU A 464 7.31 14.53 -11.52
CA LEU A 464 8.08 13.99 -10.40
C LEU A 464 9.60 14.04 -10.66
N ARG A 465 10.02 13.76 -11.90
CA ARG A 465 11.43 13.85 -12.31
C ARG A 465 11.95 15.28 -12.22
N GLU A 466 11.17 16.28 -12.65
CA GLU A 466 11.50 17.69 -12.46
C GLU A 466 11.62 18.04 -10.97
N ALA A 467 10.63 17.64 -10.15
CA ALA A 467 10.61 17.84 -8.71
C ALA A 467 11.82 17.20 -8.00
N PHE A 468 12.17 15.96 -8.36
CA PHE A 468 13.34 15.27 -7.81
C PHE A 468 14.67 15.86 -8.27
N ALA A 469 14.72 16.71 -9.30
CA ALA A 469 15.91 17.46 -9.68
C ALA A 469 16.15 18.72 -8.81
N ARG A 470 15.24 19.07 -7.90
CA ARG A 470 15.28 20.30 -7.08
C ARG A 470 16.17 20.21 -5.82
N PRO A 471 16.21 19.11 -5.03
CA PRO A 471 17.08 19.02 -3.86
C PRO A 471 18.56 19.01 -4.24
N ASP A 472 19.42 19.51 -3.34
CA ASP A 472 20.87 19.41 -3.45
C ASP A 472 21.31 17.93 -3.55
N THR A 473 20.74 17.04 -2.71
CA THR A 473 21.08 15.60 -2.68
C THR A 473 19.85 14.69 -2.49
N VAL A 474 19.82 13.55 -3.20
CA VAL A 474 18.83 12.46 -3.05
C VAL A 474 19.55 11.15 -2.70
N VAL A 475 19.17 10.54 -1.57
CA VAL A 475 19.77 9.31 -1.02
C VAL A 475 18.74 8.19 -1.01
N VAL A 476 19.10 7.01 -1.51
CA VAL A 476 18.16 5.88 -1.64
C VAL A 476 18.78 4.56 -1.17
N HIS A 477 18.09 3.87 -0.26
CA HIS A 477 18.31 2.47 0.09
C HIS A 477 17.30 1.59 -0.69
N ASP A 478 17.80 0.64 -1.48
CA ASP A 478 16.99 -0.35 -2.20
C ASP A 478 17.83 -1.63 -2.40
N ALA A 479 17.17 -2.77 -2.57
CA ALA A 479 17.83 -4.00 -2.98
C ALA A 479 18.01 -4.08 -4.51
N PHE A 480 17.31 -3.22 -5.28
CA PHE A 480 17.24 -3.25 -6.74
C PHE A 480 17.40 -1.86 -7.40
N TRP A 481 17.83 -1.86 -8.67
CA TRP A 481 17.87 -0.72 -9.58
C TRP A 481 16.47 -0.33 -10.11
N THR A 482 15.57 0.00 -9.18
CA THR A 482 14.22 0.52 -9.40
C THR A 482 14.22 1.92 -10.06
N GLY A 483 13.02 2.42 -10.40
CA GLY A 483 12.86 3.78 -10.92
C GLY A 483 13.39 4.87 -9.98
N THR A 484 13.37 4.65 -8.65
CA THR A 484 13.81 5.66 -7.67
C THR A 484 15.33 5.65 -7.48
N THR A 485 16.01 4.51 -7.41
CA THR A 485 17.49 4.47 -7.35
C THR A 485 18.13 5.04 -8.61
N ARG A 486 17.50 4.92 -9.78
CA ARG A 486 17.92 5.58 -11.02
C ARG A 486 17.79 7.12 -11.00
N HIS A 487 17.04 7.69 -10.05
CA HIS A 487 16.90 9.13 -9.84
C HIS A 487 17.54 9.59 -8.51
N ALA A 488 18.47 8.80 -7.95
CA ALA A 488 19.25 9.16 -6.77
C ALA A 488 20.61 9.79 -7.14
N ASP A 489 21.27 10.38 -6.14
CA ASP A 489 22.69 10.73 -6.21
C ASP A 489 23.57 9.71 -5.49
N ILE A 490 23.10 9.18 -4.35
CA ILE A 490 23.78 8.14 -3.57
C ILE A 490 22.83 6.95 -3.42
N VAL A 491 23.27 5.78 -3.89
CA VAL A 491 22.53 4.51 -3.83
C VAL A 491 23.29 3.53 -2.94
N LEU A 492 22.61 3.05 -1.91
CA LEU A 492 23.16 2.11 -0.93
C LEU A 492 22.42 0.76 -1.04
N PRO A 493 23.14 -0.37 -1.26
CA PRO A 493 22.51 -1.67 -1.47
C PRO A 493 21.94 -2.25 -0.18
N ALA A 494 20.61 -2.34 -0.13
CA ALA A 494 19.87 -2.97 0.95
C ALA A 494 19.74 -4.49 0.73
N THR A 495 19.69 -5.26 1.82
CA THR A 495 19.36 -6.69 1.78
C THR A 495 17.89 -6.97 1.45
N MET A 496 17.60 -8.15 0.93
CA MET A 496 16.25 -8.74 0.96
C MET A 496 15.98 -9.37 2.34
N THR A 497 14.72 -9.62 2.70
CA THR A 497 14.36 -10.28 3.98
C THR A 497 14.91 -11.70 4.11
N ILE A 498 15.18 -12.39 3.00
CA ILE A 498 15.81 -13.72 2.98
C ILE A 498 17.31 -13.70 3.29
N GLU A 499 17.90 -12.51 3.48
CA GLU A 499 19.33 -12.26 3.65
C GLU A 499 19.70 -11.71 5.04
N ARG A 500 18.73 -11.65 5.98
CA ARG A 500 18.88 -11.12 7.34
C ARG A 500 17.89 -11.76 8.31
N ASP A 501 18.19 -11.66 9.61
CA ASP A 501 17.33 -12.13 10.70
C ASP A 501 16.36 -11.02 11.16
N ASP A 502 15.08 -11.36 11.38
CA ASP A 502 14.04 -10.47 11.95
C ASP A 502 12.95 -11.31 12.64
N PHE A 503 11.84 -10.70 13.06
CA PHE A 503 10.57 -11.38 13.31
C PHE A 503 9.40 -10.60 12.73
N GLY A 504 8.29 -11.27 12.42
CA GLY A 504 7.20 -10.66 11.66
C GLY A 504 5.82 -11.17 12.01
N ALA A 505 4.86 -10.26 11.94
CA ALA A 505 3.43 -10.52 11.97
C ALA A 505 2.73 -9.44 11.16
N GLY A 506 1.62 -9.78 10.51
CA GLY A 506 0.71 -8.78 9.95
C GLY A 506 0.07 -7.90 11.02
N ASP A 507 -0.59 -6.83 10.59
CA ASP A 507 -1.55 -6.14 11.45
C ASP A 507 -2.88 -6.93 11.48
N ASN A 508 -3.47 -7.12 12.67
CA ASN A 508 -4.53 -8.11 13.00
C ASN A 508 -4.26 -9.60 12.68
N ASP A 509 -3.26 -9.95 11.86
CA ASP A 509 -2.89 -11.35 11.62
C ASP A 509 -2.50 -12.08 12.91
N ARG A 510 -2.99 -13.29 13.14
CA ARG A 510 -2.78 -14.02 14.40
C ARG A 510 -1.38 -14.59 14.55
N MET A 511 -0.65 -14.85 13.48
CA MET A 511 0.66 -15.51 13.56
C MET A 511 1.79 -14.51 13.74
N PHE A 512 2.70 -14.82 14.67
CA PHE A 512 3.99 -14.16 14.84
C PHE A 512 5.10 -15.16 14.52
N PHE A 513 5.91 -14.87 13.51
CA PHE A 513 6.92 -15.77 12.96
C PHE A 513 8.34 -15.28 13.30
N PRO A 514 9.27 -16.17 13.67
CA PRO A 514 10.69 -15.90 13.52
C PRO A 514 11.01 -15.82 12.01
N MET A 515 11.84 -14.86 11.61
CA MET A 515 12.19 -14.61 10.21
C MET A 515 13.71 -14.76 10.05
N ARG A 516 14.18 -16.01 10.06
CA ARG A 516 15.60 -16.35 10.00
C ARG A 516 16.20 -16.08 8.62
N ALA A 517 17.47 -15.65 8.58
CA ALA A 517 18.23 -15.52 7.35
C ALA A 517 18.36 -16.88 6.63
N LEU A 518 17.90 -16.96 5.38
CA LEU A 518 17.94 -18.19 4.57
C LEU A 518 19.20 -18.28 3.69
N THR A 519 19.78 -17.12 3.38
CA THR A 519 20.87 -16.93 2.42
C THR A 519 21.77 -15.79 2.88
N ARG A 520 23.01 -15.72 2.41
CA ARG A 520 23.88 -14.56 2.69
C ARG A 520 23.45 -13.32 1.88
N PRO A 521 23.79 -12.10 2.34
CA PRO A 521 23.62 -10.87 1.56
C PRO A 521 24.20 -10.92 0.15
N HIS A 522 23.52 -10.24 -0.77
CA HIS A 522 23.95 -10.12 -2.16
C HIS A 522 25.15 -9.17 -2.30
N GLY A 523 26.32 -9.68 -2.68
CA GLY A 523 27.52 -8.86 -2.91
C GLY A 523 28.01 -8.20 -1.61
N GLU A 524 28.07 -6.87 -1.61
CA GLU A 524 28.36 -6.02 -0.45
C GLU A 524 27.09 -5.41 0.18
N ALA A 525 25.89 -5.91 -0.15
CA ALA A 525 24.63 -5.42 0.43
C ALA A 525 24.59 -5.57 1.97
N ARG A 526 23.91 -4.63 2.63
CA ARG A 526 23.75 -4.58 4.08
C ARG A 526 22.28 -4.37 4.42
N ASP A 527 21.86 -4.73 5.63
CA ASP A 527 20.56 -4.29 6.13
C ASP A 527 20.59 -2.80 6.53
N ASP A 528 19.41 -2.18 6.60
CA ASP A 528 19.29 -0.76 6.94
C ASP A 528 19.91 -0.39 8.29
N TYR A 529 19.84 -1.26 9.31
CA TYR A 529 20.39 -0.98 10.63
C TYR A 529 21.91 -0.88 10.59
N ALA A 530 22.58 -1.82 9.91
CA ALA A 530 24.02 -1.79 9.71
C ALA A 530 24.50 -0.55 8.91
N ILE A 531 23.69 -0.07 7.94
CA ILE A 531 24.00 1.15 7.19
C ILE A 531 23.88 2.39 8.08
N PHE A 532 22.78 2.51 8.83
CA PHE A 532 22.56 3.66 9.71
C PHE A 532 23.48 3.67 10.93
N ALA A 533 23.92 2.51 11.44
CA ALA A 533 24.93 2.42 12.50
C ALA A 533 26.28 3.02 12.05
N ASP A 534 26.80 2.60 10.90
CA ASP A 534 28.05 3.11 10.32
C ASP A 534 27.99 4.62 10.01
N LEU A 535 26.83 5.13 9.58
CA LEU A 535 26.59 6.57 9.43
C LEU A 535 26.54 7.30 10.78
N SER A 536 25.87 6.71 11.77
CA SER A 536 25.68 7.31 13.09
C SER A 536 27.00 7.46 13.85
N GLU A 537 27.87 6.45 13.80
CA GLU A 537 29.24 6.53 14.36
C GLU A 537 30.04 7.67 13.72
N ARG A 538 29.99 7.81 12.39
CA ARG A 538 30.64 8.93 11.68
C ARG A 538 30.06 10.29 12.05
N LEU A 539 28.76 10.36 12.34
CA LEU A 539 28.07 11.59 12.73
C LEU A 539 28.16 11.90 14.23
N GLY A 540 28.74 11.02 15.04
CA GLY A 540 28.91 11.19 16.49
C GLY A 540 27.66 10.88 17.32
N ILE A 541 26.67 10.21 16.72
CA ILE A 541 25.39 9.79 17.33
C ILE A 541 25.23 8.25 17.37
N GLY A 542 26.33 7.52 17.21
CA GLY A 542 26.35 6.06 17.10
C GLY A 542 25.73 5.34 18.29
N LYS A 543 26.00 5.83 19.51
CA LYS A 543 25.44 5.29 20.75
C LYS A 543 23.94 5.55 20.88
N GLU A 544 23.47 6.72 20.43
CA GLU A 544 22.07 7.14 20.50
C GLU A 544 21.22 6.31 19.52
N PHE A 545 21.73 6.10 18.31
CA PHE A 545 21.07 5.23 17.33
C PHE A 545 21.11 3.75 17.75
N THR A 546 22.29 3.19 18.05
CA THR A 546 22.45 1.74 18.29
C THR A 546 22.07 1.27 19.69
N GLU A 547 22.05 2.18 20.68
CA GLU A 547 22.07 1.86 22.12
C GLU A 547 23.20 0.88 22.53
N GLY A 548 24.24 0.74 21.69
CA GLY A 548 25.35 -0.19 21.88
C GLY A 548 25.03 -1.66 21.59
N ARG A 549 23.94 -1.97 20.86
CA ARG A 549 23.51 -3.34 20.52
C ARG A 549 23.80 -3.73 19.08
N THR A 550 24.12 -5.00 18.86
CA THR A 550 24.04 -5.68 17.55
C THR A 550 22.60 -6.01 17.15
N THR A 551 22.37 -6.48 15.93
CA THR A 551 21.05 -6.96 15.45
C THR A 551 20.49 -8.09 16.33
N GLU A 552 21.30 -9.08 16.69
CA GLU A 552 20.88 -10.20 17.55
C GLU A 552 20.45 -9.70 18.93
N GLU A 553 21.26 -8.84 19.55
CA GLU A 553 20.94 -8.22 20.84
C GLU A 553 19.69 -7.32 20.77
N TRP A 554 19.45 -6.63 19.64
CA TRP A 554 18.23 -5.86 19.43
C TRP A 554 16.98 -6.73 19.32
N LEU A 555 17.01 -7.78 18.50
CA LEU A 555 15.88 -8.71 18.36
C LEU A 555 15.54 -9.33 19.71
N ARG A 556 16.56 -9.82 20.43
CA ARG A 556 16.38 -10.44 21.75
C ARG A 556 15.86 -9.44 22.79
N HIS A 557 16.46 -8.25 22.87
CA HIS A 557 16.02 -7.17 23.77
C HIS A 557 14.59 -6.69 23.50
N LEU A 558 14.18 -6.58 22.23
CA LEU A 558 12.80 -6.21 21.87
C LEU A 558 11.79 -7.30 22.25
N TYR A 559 12.14 -8.58 22.02
CA TYR A 559 11.31 -9.72 22.41
C TYR A 559 11.18 -9.84 23.93
N ASP A 560 12.30 -9.84 24.65
CA ASP A 560 12.35 -10.01 26.10
C ASP A 560 11.67 -8.84 26.83
N ARG A 561 11.81 -7.60 26.33
CA ARG A 561 11.04 -6.43 26.80
C ARG A 561 9.55 -6.63 26.57
N TRP A 562 9.14 -6.95 25.35
CA TRP A 562 7.72 -7.14 25.00
C TRP A 562 7.05 -8.20 25.88
N ARG A 563 7.71 -9.34 26.07
CA ARG A 563 7.22 -10.42 26.92
C ARG A 563 7.10 -9.99 28.39
N ALA A 564 8.02 -9.16 28.90
CA ALA A 564 7.92 -8.58 30.23
C ALA A 564 6.79 -7.53 30.36
N GLU A 565 6.57 -6.70 29.33
CA GLU A 565 5.49 -5.69 29.28
C GLU A 565 4.07 -6.31 29.27
N LEU A 566 3.93 -7.57 28.86
CA LEU A 566 2.66 -8.29 28.85
C LEU A 566 2.22 -8.81 30.23
N GLY A 567 3.15 -9.08 31.14
CA GLY A 567 2.86 -9.67 32.46
C GLY A 567 2.09 -10.99 32.34
N GLU A 568 0.99 -11.13 33.09
CA GLU A 568 0.08 -12.30 33.04
C GLU A 568 -0.48 -12.57 31.63
N ARG A 569 -0.59 -11.54 30.77
CA ARG A 569 -1.02 -11.70 29.36
C ARG A 569 0.05 -12.31 28.46
N GLY A 570 1.26 -12.52 29.00
CA GLY A 570 2.37 -13.24 28.39
C GLY A 570 2.48 -14.69 28.83
N GLU A 571 1.57 -15.21 29.67
CA GLU A 571 1.54 -16.64 30.01
C GLU A 571 1.37 -17.50 28.74
N GLY A 572 2.22 -18.52 28.60
CA GLY A 572 2.29 -19.34 27.39
C GLY A 572 3.15 -18.77 26.26
N ILE A 573 3.68 -17.55 26.36
CA ILE A 573 4.68 -17.03 25.42
C ILE A 573 6.06 -17.60 25.80
N PRO A 574 6.73 -18.34 24.89
CA PRO A 574 8.00 -19.02 25.16
C PRO A 574 9.17 -18.05 25.39
N GLU A 575 10.33 -18.59 25.76
CA GLU A 575 11.60 -17.84 25.75
C GLU A 575 12.04 -17.55 24.30
N PHE A 576 12.87 -16.52 24.09
CA PHE A 576 13.32 -16.13 22.74
C PHE A 576 13.91 -17.30 21.95
N ASP A 577 14.79 -18.12 22.54
CA ASP A 577 15.47 -19.21 21.83
C ASP A 577 14.50 -20.31 21.36
N GLU A 578 13.41 -20.54 22.11
CA GLU A 578 12.34 -21.50 21.78
C GLU A 578 11.42 -20.95 20.69
N PHE A 579 11.03 -19.66 20.77
CA PHE A 579 10.36 -18.96 19.68
C PHE A 579 11.19 -18.97 18.39
N TRP A 580 12.48 -18.67 18.51
CA TRP A 580 13.40 -18.55 17.38
C TRP A 580 13.63 -19.89 16.68
N ALA A 581 13.70 -20.99 17.43
CA ALA A 581 13.81 -22.34 16.87
C ALA A 581 12.53 -22.83 16.19
N GLY A 582 11.36 -22.33 16.62
CA GLY A 582 10.04 -22.78 16.18
C GLY A 582 9.57 -22.30 14.79
N ASP A 583 8.32 -22.67 14.47
CA ASP A 583 7.60 -22.34 13.22
C ASP A 583 6.70 -21.08 13.34
N GLY A 584 6.73 -20.39 14.48
CA GLY A 584 5.85 -19.28 14.81
C GLY A 584 4.82 -19.58 15.91
N LEU A 585 4.16 -18.52 16.37
CA LEU A 585 3.27 -18.49 17.54
C LEU A 585 1.90 -17.90 17.13
N GLU A 586 0.79 -18.57 17.44
CA GLU A 586 -0.55 -18.00 17.26
C GLU A 586 -0.94 -17.14 18.48
N LEU A 587 -1.22 -15.87 18.24
CA LEU A 587 -1.54 -14.85 19.25
C LEU A 587 -3.07 -14.71 19.41
N PRO A 588 -3.57 -14.46 20.63
CA PRO A 588 -5.02 -14.40 20.91
C PRO A 588 -5.69 -13.17 20.29
N VAL A 589 -6.97 -13.33 19.92
CA VAL A 589 -7.90 -12.25 19.51
C VAL A 589 -8.89 -11.93 20.63
N SER A 590 -9.43 -10.71 20.64
CA SER A 590 -10.35 -10.25 21.69
C SER A 590 -11.73 -10.93 21.60
N GLU A 591 -12.33 -10.91 20.41
CA GLU A 591 -13.69 -11.40 20.15
C GLU A 591 -13.76 -11.97 18.72
N PRO A 592 -13.80 -13.30 18.53
CA PRO A 592 -13.90 -13.92 17.20
C PRO A 592 -15.14 -13.53 16.38
N ALA A 593 -16.24 -13.15 17.05
CA ALA A 593 -17.50 -12.71 16.45
C ALA A 593 -17.65 -11.18 16.46
N GLN A 594 -16.54 -10.44 16.27
CA GLN A 594 -16.47 -8.98 16.29
C GLN A 594 -17.56 -8.32 15.40
N VAL A 595 -18.31 -7.37 15.96
CA VAL A 595 -19.31 -6.55 15.25
C VAL A 595 -18.98 -5.07 15.44
N ALA A 596 -18.68 -4.36 14.35
CA ALA A 596 -18.37 -2.93 14.43
C ALA A 596 -19.60 -2.13 14.91
N PHE A 597 -19.38 -1.19 15.84
CA PHE A 597 -20.40 -0.28 16.39
C PHE A 597 -21.56 -0.93 17.18
N ALA A 598 -21.42 -2.19 17.63
CA ALA A 598 -22.46 -2.84 18.44
C ALA A 598 -22.77 -2.07 19.74
N ASP A 599 -21.74 -1.63 20.47
CA ASP A 599 -21.91 -0.90 21.74
C ASP A 599 -22.56 0.48 21.53
N PHE A 600 -22.14 1.21 20.49
CA PHE A 600 -22.76 2.49 20.06
C PHE A 600 -24.25 2.30 19.69
N ARG A 601 -24.60 1.18 19.05
CA ARG A 601 -26.01 0.85 18.77
C ARG A 601 -26.79 0.51 20.04
N ALA A 602 -26.17 -0.18 21.00
CA ALA A 602 -26.83 -0.52 22.26
C ALA A 602 -27.12 0.75 23.09
N ASP A 603 -26.10 1.57 23.33
CA ASP A 603 -26.22 2.85 24.02
C ASP A 603 -25.25 3.91 23.45
N PRO A 604 -25.73 4.84 22.60
CA PRO A 604 -24.90 5.89 22.00
C PRO A 604 -24.57 7.03 22.98
N GLN A 605 -25.12 7.03 24.19
CA GLN A 605 -24.77 7.99 25.25
C GLN A 605 -23.63 7.44 26.13
N ALA A 606 -23.63 6.14 26.39
CA ALA A 606 -22.53 5.45 27.08
C ALA A 606 -21.33 5.17 26.16
N HIS A 607 -21.58 4.90 24.87
CA HIS A 607 -20.56 4.56 23.88
C HIS A 607 -20.61 5.50 22.65
N PRO A 608 -20.45 6.83 22.82
CA PRO A 608 -20.48 7.78 21.71
C PRO A 608 -19.32 7.57 20.74
N LEU A 609 -19.52 8.02 19.50
CA LEU A 609 -18.47 8.03 18.47
C LEU A 609 -17.39 9.09 18.76
N THR A 610 -16.28 9.02 18.02
CA THR A 610 -15.16 9.98 18.11
C THR A 610 -15.35 11.24 17.26
N THR A 611 -16.53 11.43 16.67
CA THR A 611 -16.94 12.62 15.92
C THR A 611 -17.21 13.82 16.85
N PRO A 612 -17.20 15.08 16.35
CA PRO A 612 -17.49 16.27 17.15
C PRO A 612 -18.82 16.23 17.93
N THR A 613 -19.85 15.57 17.38
CA THR A 613 -21.17 15.40 18.03
C THR A 613 -21.38 14.07 18.75
N GLY A 614 -20.40 13.15 18.73
CA GLY A 614 -20.54 11.78 19.26
C GLY A 614 -21.51 10.89 18.47
N ARG A 615 -22.00 11.37 17.31
CA ARG A 615 -22.98 10.73 16.42
C ARG A 615 -22.48 10.75 14.97
N ILE A 616 -23.15 10.01 14.08
CA ILE A 616 -22.78 9.94 12.66
C ILE A 616 -23.12 11.28 12.00
N GLU A 617 -22.12 11.98 11.44
CA GLU A 617 -22.32 13.30 10.85
C GLU A 617 -22.68 13.17 9.35
N ILE A 618 -23.98 13.19 9.06
CA ILE A 618 -24.51 13.27 7.68
C ILE A 618 -24.32 14.71 7.16
N PHE A 619 -24.40 15.69 8.05
CA PHE A 619 -23.84 17.03 7.86
C PHE A 619 -22.83 17.31 8.97
N SER A 620 -21.62 17.75 8.63
CA SER A 620 -20.60 18.20 9.60
C SER A 620 -20.39 19.72 9.51
N GLU A 621 -20.82 20.43 10.55
CA GLU A 621 -20.66 21.89 10.68
C GLU A 621 -19.17 22.31 10.70
N THR A 622 -18.24 21.39 11.04
CA THR A 622 -16.80 21.67 11.01
C THR A 622 -16.24 21.69 9.60
N ILE A 623 -16.67 20.77 8.72
CA ILE A 623 -16.26 20.78 7.31
C ILE A 623 -16.90 21.97 6.58
N ASP A 624 -18.18 22.26 6.85
CA ASP A 624 -18.87 23.43 6.25
C ASP A 624 -18.19 24.75 6.62
N GLY A 625 -17.79 24.88 7.89
CA GLY A 625 -17.07 26.04 8.42
C GLY A 625 -15.70 26.32 7.77
N TYR A 626 -15.12 25.37 7.04
CA TYR A 626 -13.91 25.59 6.25
C TYR A 626 -14.18 26.30 4.90
N GLY A 627 -15.43 26.29 4.41
CA GLY A 627 -15.82 26.97 3.17
C GLY A 627 -15.20 26.38 1.90
N TYR A 628 -14.85 25.09 1.90
CA TYR A 628 -14.18 24.43 0.78
C TYR A 628 -15.17 24.01 -0.31
N ALA A 629 -15.16 24.72 -1.44
CA ALA A 629 -16.08 24.47 -2.56
C ALA A 629 -15.98 23.06 -3.17
N ASP A 630 -14.84 22.37 -3.02
CA ASP A 630 -14.64 20.99 -3.50
C ASP A 630 -14.79 19.89 -2.42
N CYS A 631 -15.24 20.27 -1.21
CA CYS A 631 -15.76 19.36 -0.18
C CYS A 631 -16.66 20.12 0.83
N PRO A 632 -17.97 20.30 0.55
CA PRO A 632 -18.91 21.02 1.43
C PRO A 632 -19.34 20.19 2.65
N GLY A 633 -20.14 20.79 3.54
CA GLY A 633 -20.55 20.22 4.83
C GLY A 633 -21.41 18.95 4.83
N HIS A 634 -21.84 18.44 3.67
CA HIS A 634 -22.52 17.16 3.51
C HIS A 634 -22.16 16.53 2.16
N PRO A 635 -22.40 15.23 1.93
CA PRO A 635 -22.05 14.63 0.65
C PRO A 635 -22.88 15.15 -0.52
N VAL A 636 -22.23 15.30 -1.66
CA VAL A 636 -22.77 15.88 -2.91
C VAL A 636 -22.20 15.17 -4.14
N TRP A 637 -22.86 15.34 -5.28
CA TRP A 637 -22.23 15.15 -6.59
C TRP A 637 -21.44 16.41 -6.94
N LEU A 638 -20.13 16.24 -7.17
CA LEU A 638 -19.24 17.22 -7.78
C LEU A 638 -18.71 16.60 -9.08
N GLU A 639 -18.87 17.29 -10.19
CA GLU A 639 -18.46 16.77 -11.49
C GLU A 639 -16.92 16.82 -11.64
N PRO A 640 -16.24 15.68 -11.79
CA PRO A 640 -14.79 15.64 -11.90
C PRO A 640 -14.32 16.08 -13.29
N GLU A 641 -13.05 16.47 -13.41
CA GLU A 641 -12.53 17.11 -14.64
C GLU A 641 -11.88 16.12 -15.64
N ASP A 642 -11.73 14.84 -15.28
CA ASP A 642 -10.98 13.83 -16.07
C ASP A 642 -11.77 12.50 -16.11
N TRP A 643 -12.98 12.54 -16.68
CA TRP A 643 -13.94 11.42 -16.71
C TRP A 643 -14.74 11.32 -18.01
N LEU A 644 -15.36 10.17 -18.25
CA LEU A 644 -16.13 9.83 -19.47
C LEU A 644 -17.35 10.73 -19.79
N GLY A 645 -17.69 11.71 -18.96
CA GLY A 645 -18.69 12.74 -19.26
C GLY A 645 -18.09 14.13 -19.59
N SER A 646 -16.81 14.36 -19.32
CA SER A 646 -16.13 15.63 -19.58
C SER A 646 -15.88 15.87 -21.09
N PRO A 647 -15.72 17.14 -21.54
CA PRO A 647 -15.41 17.46 -22.93
C PRO A 647 -14.14 16.76 -23.46
N GLU A 648 -13.16 16.53 -22.59
CA GLU A 648 -11.91 15.82 -22.86
C GLU A 648 -12.13 14.39 -23.37
N ALA A 649 -13.25 13.75 -23.03
CA ALA A 649 -13.60 12.42 -23.56
C ALA A 649 -13.84 12.41 -25.08
N ALA A 650 -14.05 13.57 -25.72
CA ALA A 650 -14.08 13.68 -27.18
C ALA A 650 -12.68 13.58 -27.84
N ARG A 651 -11.60 13.69 -27.05
CA ARG A 651 -10.19 13.52 -27.47
C ARG A 651 -9.58 12.23 -26.93
N PHE A 652 -9.99 11.84 -25.73
CA PHE A 652 -9.46 10.71 -24.96
C PHE A 652 -10.63 9.85 -24.44
N PRO A 653 -11.28 9.07 -25.29
CA PRO A 653 -12.58 8.44 -25.01
C PRO A 653 -12.53 7.21 -24.08
N ILE A 654 -11.35 6.80 -23.61
CA ILE A 654 -11.17 5.66 -22.70
C ILE A 654 -10.80 6.15 -21.31
N GLN A 655 -11.52 5.69 -20.29
CA GLN A 655 -11.05 5.83 -18.91
C GLN A 655 -10.01 4.75 -18.61
N LEU A 656 -8.81 5.15 -18.24
CA LEU A 656 -7.83 4.25 -17.67
C LEU A 656 -8.07 4.05 -16.17
N VAL A 657 -8.18 2.79 -15.74
CA VAL A 657 -8.19 2.36 -14.34
C VAL A 657 -6.81 1.84 -13.94
N ALA A 658 -6.01 2.72 -13.34
CA ALA A 658 -4.69 2.42 -12.78
C ALA A 658 -4.81 1.79 -11.37
N ASN A 659 -5.38 0.60 -11.29
CA ASN A 659 -5.50 -0.16 -10.03
C ASN A 659 -4.24 -0.99 -9.71
N GLN A 660 -4.28 -1.74 -8.61
CA GLN A 660 -3.13 -2.52 -8.14
C GLN A 660 -2.90 -3.79 -9.00
N PRO A 661 -1.64 -4.25 -9.13
CA PRO A 661 -1.29 -5.44 -9.89
C PRO A 661 -1.73 -6.75 -9.21
N ARG A 662 -1.81 -7.83 -9.98
CA ARG A 662 -2.15 -9.18 -9.50
C ARG A 662 -0.93 -10.07 -9.23
N SER A 663 0.15 -9.88 -9.98
CA SER A 663 1.31 -10.78 -10.03
C SER A 663 2.53 -10.34 -9.21
N LYS A 664 2.39 -9.23 -8.47
CA LYS A 664 3.41 -8.56 -7.66
C LYS A 664 2.73 -7.63 -6.65
N LEU A 665 3.46 -7.19 -5.63
CA LEU A 665 3.01 -6.12 -4.75
C LEU A 665 3.58 -4.79 -5.24
N HIS A 666 2.72 -3.89 -5.75
CA HIS A 666 3.15 -2.57 -6.22
C HIS A 666 4.30 -2.74 -7.25
N SER A 667 5.46 -2.11 -7.06
CA SER A 667 6.67 -2.35 -7.87
C SER A 667 7.64 -3.40 -7.29
N GLN A 668 7.32 -4.04 -6.16
CA GLN A 668 8.19 -5.05 -5.57
C GLN A 668 8.29 -6.27 -6.47
N LEU A 669 9.52 -6.71 -6.73
CA LEU A 669 9.82 -7.92 -7.52
C LEU A 669 9.18 -7.92 -8.92
N ASP A 670 9.09 -6.76 -9.60
CA ASP A 670 8.59 -6.66 -10.99
C ASP A 670 9.38 -7.51 -11.99
N VAL A 671 10.64 -7.81 -11.65
CA VAL A 671 11.56 -8.71 -12.35
C VAL A 671 11.41 -10.20 -11.98
N GLY A 672 10.62 -10.52 -10.95
CA GLY A 672 10.36 -11.89 -10.50
C GLY A 672 9.54 -12.72 -11.49
N ALA A 673 9.68 -14.04 -11.44
CA ALA A 673 9.15 -14.96 -12.45
C ALA A 673 7.62 -14.85 -12.64
N HIS A 674 6.85 -14.65 -11.57
CA HIS A 674 5.40 -14.55 -11.63
C HIS A 674 4.93 -13.17 -12.12
N SER A 675 5.63 -12.09 -11.78
CA SER A 675 5.44 -10.79 -12.44
C SER A 675 5.74 -10.89 -13.94
N ARG A 676 6.85 -11.52 -14.31
CA ARG A 676 7.32 -11.68 -15.70
C ARG A 676 6.40 -12.56 -16.55
N SER A 677 5.78 -13.60 -15.99
CA SER A 677 4.89 -14.52 -16.73
C SER A 677 3.60 -13.85 -17.23
N THR A 678 3.16 -12.78 -16.55
CA THR A 678 1.96 -12.00 -16.94
C THR A 678 2.21 -10.90 -17.98
N LYS A 679 3.45 -10.69 -18.43
CA LYS A 679 3.81 -9.57 -19.35
C LYS A 679 3.68 -9.96 -20.82
N VAL A 680 2.72 -9.35 -21.51
CA VAL A 680 2.49 -9.55 -22.96
C VAL A 680 3.60 -8.85 -23.77
N ALA A 681 4.28 -9.61 -24.63
CA ALA A 681 5.45 -9.16 -25.40
C ALA A 681 6.51 -8.41 -24.54
N GLY A 682 6.63 -8.80 -23.27
CA GLY A 682 7.57 -8.24 -22.28
C GLY A 682 7.12 -6.92 -21.61
N ARG A 683 5.97 -6.36 -21.98
CA ARG A 683 5.39 -5.13 -21.40
C ARG A 683 4.26 -5.47 -20.42
N GLU A 684 3.93 -4.54 -19.54
CA GLU A 684 2.81 -4.70 -18.60
C GLU A 684 1.47 -4.84 -19.38
N PRO A 685 0.56 -5.74 -18.98
CA PRO A 685 -0.67 -5.98 -19.72
C PRO A 685 -1.71 -4.87 -19.49
N VAL A 686 -2.31 -4.38 -20.58
CA VAL A 686 -3.54 -3.57 -20.57
C VAL A 686 -4.72 -4.44 -21.00
N ARG A 687 -5.79 -4.46 -20.21
CA ARG A 687 -7.05 -5.11 -20.57
C ARG A 687 -8.03 -4.10 -21.18
N LEU A 688 -8.72 -4.49 -22.25
CA LEU A 688 -9.67 -3.66 -23.00
C LEU A 688 -10.88 -4.50 -23.47
N HIS A 689 -12.07 -3.92 -23.51
CA HIS A 689 -13.28 -4.61 -24.01
C HIS A 689 -13.15 -4.96 -25.51
N PRO A 690 -13.69 -6.09 -26.00
CA PRO A 690 -13.63 -6.46 -27.43
C PRO A 690 -14.10 -5.38 -28.39
N ASP A 691 -15.20 -4.68 -28.07
CA ASP A 691 -15.73 -3.61 -28.93
C ASP A 691 -14.76 -2.42 -29.05
N ASP A 692 -14.10 -2.04 -27.95
CA ASP A 692 -13.14 -0.94 -27.92
C ASP A 692 -11.84 -1.28 -28.64
N ALA A 693 -11.43 -2.56 -28.62
CA ALA A 693 -10.31 -3.08 -29.40
C ALA A 693 -10.65 -3.13 -30.90
N ALA A 694 -11.85 -3.62 -31.25
CA ALA A 694 -12.34 -3.68 -32.63
C ALA A 694 -12.50 -2.29 -33.25
N ALA A 695 -13.01 -1.31 -32.50
CA ALA A 695 -13.14 0.08 -32.93
C ALA A 695 -11.78 0.75 -33.25
N ARG A 696 -10.68 0.23 -32.71
CA ARG A 696 -9.31 0.73 -32.89
C ARG A 696 -8.46 -0.09 -33.86
N GLY A 697 -8.95 -1.23 -34.34
CA GLY A 697 -8.18 -2.14 -35.18
C GLY A 697 -6.94 -2.71 -34.49
N VAL A 698 -7.07 -3.01 -33.18
CA VAL A 698 -6.03 -3.65 -32.36
C VAL A 698 -6.46 -5.06 -31.94
N HIS A 699 -5.50 -5.96 -31.77
CA HIS A 699 -5.74 -7.37 -31.51
C HIS A 699 -5.02 -7.89 -30.25
N ASP A 700 -5.56 -8.95 -29.67
CA ASP A 700 -4.98 -9.61 -28.49
C ASP A 700 -3.52 -10.01 -28.73
N GLY A 701 -2.65 -9.72 -27.77
CA GLY A 701 -1.20 -9.95 -27.88
C GLY A 701 -0.40 -8.86 -28.63
N GLU A 702 -1.03 -7.90 -29.30
CA GLU A 702 -0.32 -6.75 -29.89
C GLU A 702 0.23 -5.79 -28.81
N ILE A 703 1.21 -4.96 -29.16
CA ILE A 703 1.63 -3.83 -28.32
C ILE A 703 0.86 -2.58 -28.76
N VAL A 704 0.34 -1.86 -27.76
CA VAL A 704 -0.41 -0.62 -27.93
C VAL A 704 0.26 0.53 -27.18
N ARG A 705 0.09 1.76 -27.67
CA ARG A 705 0.48 2.98 -26.97
C ARG A 705 -0.77 3.59 -26.33
N LEU A 706 -0.76 3.72 -25.01
CA LEU A 706 -1.72 4.54 -24.27
C LEU A 706 -1.16 5.95 -24.17
N PHE A 707 -1.98 6.99 -24.37
CA PHE A 707 -1.50 8.38 -24.28
C PHE A 707 -2.58 9.39 -23.91
N ASN A 708 -2.13 10.52 -23.36
CA ASN A 708 -2.89 11.76 -23.22
C ASN A 708 -1.93 12.97 -23.20
N ASP A 709 -2.41 14.18 -22.89
CA ASP A 709 -1.57 15.40 -22.87
C ASP A 709 -0.44 15.42 -21.83
N ARG A 710 -0.36 14.43 -20.91
CA ARG A 710 0.68 14.33 -19.88
C ARG A 710 1.85 13.41 -20.25
N GLY A 711 1.64 12.50 -21.21
CA GLY A 711 2.65 11.53 -21.62
C GLY A 711 2.07 10.31 -22.32
N SER A 712 2.87 9.25 -22.47
CA SER A 712 2.43 8.00 -23.07
C SER A 712 3.15 6.77 -22.52
N CYS A 713 2.59 5.57 -22.66
CA CYS A 713 3.30 4.33 -22.33
C CYS A 713 2.95 3.18 -23.27
N LEU A 714 3.89 2.25 -23.46
CA LEU A 714 3.63 0.99 -24.16
C LEU A 714 3.08 -0.06 -23.21
N ALA A 715 2.01 -0.74 -23.62
CA ALA A 715 1.46 -1.90 -22.93
C ALA A 715 1.19 -3.03 -23.92
N GLY A 716 1.17 -4.28 -23.45
CA GLY A 716 0.72 -5.41 -24.26
C GLY A 716 -0.79 -5.63 -24.09
N LEU A 717 -1.52 -5.75 -25.19
CA LEU A 717 -2.99 -5.81 -25.17
C LEU A 717 -3.50 -7.20 -24.77
N VAL A 718 -4.49 -7.20 -23.88
CA VAL A 718 -5.34 -8.34 -23.54
C VAL A 718 -6.81 -7.94 -23.81
N VAL A 719 -7.52 -8.72 -24.61
CA VAL A 719 -8.93 -8.46 -24.94
C VAL A 719 -9.85 -9.22 -23.99
N ASP A 720 -10.71 -8.51 -23.24
CA ASP A 720 -11.42 -9.08 -22.09
C ASP A 720 -12.81 -8.44 -21.81
N GLU A 721 -13.85 -9.27 -21.87
CA GLU A 721 -15.25 -8.94 -21.55
C GLU A 721 -15.53 -8.69 -20.05
N ALA A 722 -14.57 -8.94 -19.16
CA ALA A 722 -14.66 -8.56 -17.75
C ALA A 722 -14.36 -7.06 -17.51
N VAL A 723 -13.88 -6.32 -18.53
CA VAL A 723 -13.71 -4.87 -18.48
C VAL A 723 -14.93 -4.19 -19.11
N ARG A 724 -15.46 -3.16 -18.45
CA ARG A 724 -16.56 -2.33 -18.97
C ARG A 724 -16.18 -1.63 -20.30
N PRO A 725 -17.08 -1.53 -21.30
CA PRO A 725 -16.87 -0.67 -22.47
C PRO A 725 -16.54 0.79 -22.10
N GLY A 726 -15.67 1.42 -22.88
CA GLY A 726 -15.10 2.74 -22.61
C GLY A 726 -14.07 2.77 -21.47
N VAL A 727 -13.58 1.61 -21.01
CA VAL A 727 -12.61 1.49 -19.92
C VAL A 727 -11.44 0.60 -20.34
N ALA A 728 -10.24 0.99 -19.93
CA ALA A 728 -9.04 0.16 -19.98
C ALA A 728 -8.47 -0.07 -18.57
N GLN A 729 -7.80 -1.20 -18.37
CA GLN A 729 -7.16 -1.54 -17.10
C GLN A 729 -5.69 -1.86 -17.34
N LEU A 730 -4.80 -0.94 -16.97
CA LEU A 730 -3.35 -1.16 -16.90
C LEU A 730 -2.94 -1.06 -15.43
N SER A 731 -2.34 -2.11 -14.89
CA SER A 731 -1.98 -2.15 -13.48
C SER A 731 -0.81 -1.20 -13.20
N THR A 732 -0.80 -0.55 -12.04
CA THR A 732 0.45 0.05 -11.55
C THR A 732 1.45 -1.08 -11.24
N GLY A 733 2.75 -0.81 -11.28
CA GLY A 733 3.78 -1.74 -10.77
C GLY A 733 4.98 -1.93 -11.67
N ALA A 734 4.79 -1.83 -12.98
CA ALA A 734 5.89 -1.81 -13.94
C ALA A 734 6.92 -0.74 -13.56
N TRP A 735 8.20 -1.09 -13.53
CA TRP A 735 9.26 -0.11 -13.27
C TRP A 735 9.28 0.96 -14.38
N TYR A 736 9.31 2.23 -13.97
CA TYR A 736 9.35 3.39 -14.86
C TYR A 736 10.65 3.38 -15.67
N ASP A 737 10.50 3.11 -16.97
CA ASP A 737 11.54 3.10 -17.99
C ASP A 737 11.28 4.26 -18.98
N PRO A 738 11.69 5.49 -18.64
CA PRO A 738 11.50 6.64 -19.51
C PRO A 738 12.36 6.52 -20.79
N ASP A 739 11.89 7.09 -21.88
CA ASP A 739 12.74 7.30 -23.04
C ASP A 739 13.76 8.41 -22.76
N PRO A 740 15.07 8.23 -23.03
CA PRO A 740 16.07 9.28 -22.87
C PRO A 740 15.81 10.54 -23.73
N ALA A 741 15.00 10.44 -24.78
CA ALA A 741 14.57 11.59 -25.59
C ALA A 741 13.25 12.22 -25.11
N ASP A 742 12.43 11.49 -24.35
CA ASP A 742 11.14 11.94 -23.82
C ASP A 742 10.80 11.24 -22.49
N PRO A 743 10.99 11.90 -21.33
CA PRO A 743 10.65 11.30 -20.04
C PRO A 743 9.14 11.13 -19.81
N SER A 744 8.28 11.73 -20.64
CA SER A 744 6.83 11.47 -20.60
C SER A 744 6.46 10.13 -21.25
N PHE A 745 7.36 9.52 -22.03
CA PHE A 745 7.16 8.22 -22.67
C PHE A 745 7.76 7.06 -21.86
N CYS A 746 6.92 6.20 -21.29
CA CYS A 746 7.36 5.00 -20.57
C CYS A 746 7.31 3.72 -21.44
N ARG A 747 8.46 3.13 -21.71
CA ARG A 747 8.64 1.95 -22.59
C ARG A 747 8.08 0.64 -22.03
N HIS A 748 7.87 0.56 -20.71
CA HIS A 748 7.53 -0.67 -19.99
C HIS A 748 6.02 -0.84 -19.67
N GLY A 749 5.27 0.27 -19.59
CA GLY A 749 3.85 0.27 -19.23
C GLY A 749 3.55 0.66 -17.78
N ASN A 750 4.27 1.64 -17.22
CA ASN A 750 3.87 2.25 -15.94
C ASN A 750 2.79 3.33 -16.22
N PRO A 751 1.52 3.14 -15.77
CA PRO A 751 0.44 4.07 -16.07
C PRO A 751 0.59 5.45 -15.42
N ASN A 752 1.47 5.63 -14.41
CA ASN A 752 1.61 6.91 -13.72
C ASN A 752 2.32 8.02 -14.52
N VAL A 753 2.76 7.77 -15.76
CA VAL A 753 3.07 8.85 -16.72
C VAL A 753 1.81 9.53 -17.27
N LEU A 754 0.66 8.84 -17.22
CA LEU A 754 -0.62 9.31 -17.78
C LEU A 754 -1.49 10.02 -16.75
N THR A 755 -1.27 9.79 -15.45
CA THR A 755 -2.16 10.20 -14.36
C THR A 755 -1.87 11.63 -13.92
N ALA A 756 -2.93 12.37 -13.60
CA ALA A 756 -2.81 13.74 -13.08
C ALA A 756 -2.36 13.74 -11.61
N ASP A 757 -1.29 14.48 -11.31
CA ASP A 757 -0.89 14.81 -9.94
C ASP A 757 -1.65 16.04 -9.46
N ARG A 758 -2.59 15.81 -8.54
CA ARG A 758 -3.51 16.80 -7.95
C ARG A 758 -4.19 16.22 -6.70
N PRO A 759 -4.88 17.05 -5.90
CA PRO A 759 -5.64 16.58 -4.74
C PRO A 759 -7.01 15.97 -5.07
N SER A 760 -7.49 15.07 -4.19
CA SER A 760 -8.90 14.67 -4.13
C SER A 760 -9.80 15.88 -3.90
N SER A 761 -9.54 16.63 -2.82
CA SER A 761 -10.11 17.96 -2.54
C SER A 761 -9.15 18.81 -1.70
N THR A 762 -9.51 20.09 -1.49
CA THR A 762 -8.85 21.00 -0.53
C THR A 762 -8.84 20.45 0.90
N LEU A 763 -9.85 19.65 1.29
CA LEU A 763 -9.94 19.09 2.64
C LEU A 763 -8.80 18.09 2.89
N SER A 764 -8.71 17.05 2.07
CA SER A 764 -7.82 15.92 2.34
C SER A 764 -6.43 16.01 1.72
N GLN A 765 -6.27 16.75 0.62
CA GLN A 765 -5.08 16.70 -0.23
C GLN A 765 -4.69 15.27 -0.68
N GLY A 766 -5.63 14.32 -0.70
CA GLY A 766 -5.41 12.92 -1.08
C GLY A 766 -4.96 12.73 -2.55
N CYS A 767 -4.43 11.56 -2.89
CA CYS A 767 -3.96 11.24 -4.25
C CYS A 767 -5.11 10.88 -5.21
N THR A 768 -5.06 11.33 -6.47
CA THR A 768 -6.07 11.03 -7.50
C THR A 768 -5.63 10.01 -8.55
N GLY A 769 -4.47 9.36 -8.36
CA GLY A 769 -3.76 8.60 -9.38
C GLY A 769 -4.38 7.30 -9.89
N GLN A 770 -5.63 6.97 -9.55
CA GLN A 770 -6.27 5.74 -10.03
C GLN A 770 -7.05 5.93 -11.35
N LEU A 771 -7.55 7.13 -11.66
CA LEU A 771 -8.42 7.36 -12.82
C LEU A 771 -7.90 8.52 -13.67
N THR A 772 -7.87 8.32 -14.99
CA THR A 772 -7.54 9.36 -15.97
C THR A 772 -8.07 9.01 -17.35
N LEU A 773 -8.30 9.97 -18.24
CA LEU A 773 -8.66 9.71 -19.63
C LEU A 773 -7.42 9.46 -20.51
N VAL A 774 -7.56 8.57 -21.49
CA VAL A 774 -6.54 8.22 -22.49
C VAL A 774 -7.17 7.96 -23.86
N GLU A 775 -6.35 7.98 -24.91
CA GLU A 775 -6.60 7.21 -26.13
C GLU A 775 -5.58 6.07 -26.24
N ILE A 776 -5.93 5.03 -27.00
CA ILE A 776 -5.16 3.81 -27.22
C ILE A 776 -5.02 3.58 -28.73
N GLU A 777 -3.80 3.38 -29.19
CA GLU A 777 -3.50 3.09 -30.60
C GLU A 777 -2.52 1.91 -30.74
N ALA A 778 -2.49 1.29 -31.93
CA ALA A 778 -1.55 0.22 -32.23
C ALA A 778 -0.11 0.75 -32.33
N TYR A 779 0.83 0.17 -31.58
CA TYR A 779 2.25 0.49 -31.75
C TYR A 779 2.83 -0.36 -32.89
N ARG A 780 3.22 0.28 -33.99
CA ARG A 780 3.64 -0.40 -35.22
C ARG A 780 5.15 -0.43 -35.46
N ASP A 781 5.93 0.29 -34.65
CA ASP A 781 7.40 0.27 -34.70
C ASP A 781 8.00 -0.92 -33.93
N ALA A 782 9.32 -1.14 -34.08
CA ALA A 782 10.07 -2.12 -33.31
C ALA A 782 10.07 -1.74 -31.80
N PRO A 783 9.48 -2.54 -30.91
CA PRO A 783 9.31 -2.16 -29.50
C PRO A 783 10.65 -2.03 -28.73
N PRO A 784 10.99 -0.86 -28.17
CA PRO A 784 12.32 -0.57 -27.62
C PRO A 784 12.66 -1.41 -26.38
N ASP A 785 13.91 -1.84 -26.29
CA ASP A 785 14.43 -2.62 -25.17
C ASP A 785 14.33 -1.87 -23.82
N LEU A 786 14.09 -2.65 -22.76
CA LEU A 786 13.75 -2.13 -21.44
C LEU A 786 15.00 -1.93 -20.55
N SER A 787 15.42 -0.68 -20.35
CA SER A 787 16.66 -0.39 -19.60
C SER A 787 16.56 -0.74 -18.12
N VAL A 788 15.34 -0.73 -17.58
CA VAL A 788 15.01 -1.14 -16.20
C VAL A 788 15.31 -2.60 -15.86
N LEU A 789 15.53 -3.47 -16.85
CA LEU A 789 15.83 -4.90 -16.64
C LEU A 789 17.34 -5.19 -16.49
N HIS A 790 18.19 -4.18 -16.61
CA HIS A 790 19.65 -4.27 -16.50
C HIS A 790 20.16 -3.24 -15.47
N PRO A 791 21.40 -3.36 -14.95
CA PRO A 791 22.06 -2.26 -14.24
C PRO A 791 22.03 -0.96 -15.07
N PRO A 792 22.07 0.22 -14.43
CA PRO A 792 22.36 1.46 -15.15
C PRO A 792 23.77 1.41 -15.75
N ALA A 793 24.04 2.24 -16.75
CA ALA A 793 25.39 2.40 -17.28
C ALA A 793 26.34 2.87 -16.17
N THR A 794 27.55 2.30 -16.10
CA THR A 794 28.60 2.75 -15.19
C THR A 794 29.67 3.53 -15.95
N ALA A 795 30.40 4.39 -15.24
CA ALA A 795 31.56 5.11 -15.81
C ALA A 795 32.72 4.17 -16.23
N GLU A 796 32.66 2.89 -15.84
CA GLU A 796 33.54 1.82 -16.30
C GLU A 796 33.02 1.19 -17.61
N SER A 797 31.72 0.85 -17.69
CA SER A 797 31.12 0.26 -18.90
C SER A 797 31.06 1.24 -20.08
N ALA A 798 30.99 2.55 -19.81
CA ALA A 798 30.98 3.61 -20.82
C ALA A 798 32.34 3.86 -21.52
N ARG A 799 33.35 3.01 -21.27
CA ARG A 799 34.71 3.10 -21.86
C ARG A 799 35.10 1.84 -22.66
N GLY A 800 34.19 0.89 -22.84
CA GLY A 800 34.38 -0.37 -23.59
C GLY A 800 33.97 -0.27 -25.05
#